data_AF-A0A199NWT5-F1
#
_entry.id   AF-A0A199NWT5-F1
#
_cell.length_a   1.000
_cell.length_b   1.000
_cell.length_c   1.000
_cell.angle_alpha   90.00
_cell.angle_beta   90.00
_cell.angle_gamma   90.00
#
_symmetry.space_group_name_H-M   'P 1'
#
loop_
_entity.id
_entity.type
_entity.pdbx_description
1 polymer ?
#
loop_
_entity_poly.entity_id
_entity_poly.type
_entity_poly.pdbx_seq_one_letter_code
_entity_poly.pdbx_strand_id
1 'polypeptide(L)'
;MLLAAPCAAAQTLPAPPTAPDSAFVGCLSTLRTAAARTGVTATAFDRFTAGVQPDMSVLPLLDAQPEFTTPIWDYLAGLVDAQRVADGRAMLATHRDLLAKVAQQYGVDAATVVAVWGVESDYGRVSGKRPLLVSLLTLSCNGRRQPFFRGELFALLKLLQAGDLRPDGLSGSWAGAFGHTQFMPSTYARVAVDGDGDGRRDLVASIPDALASTANYLKLAGWQSGQPWGMEVKLPAGFDPALAGRTQRRPLSDWRTRGLTAIDGSALELPTLAPQTPAAVLLPAGAQGPAFLVFRNYDAIYAYNAAESYALAIALLSDQLRGKPGLATAWPTDDPGLGRPERRELQTLLLARGHDIGQADGMIGSASRRAIQAEQLRLGLQPADGRAGQRILDALRRQAPAGPAATPTTPTPTPTPTPTPATPFGGKPASAFRVPARYPAFVQTPAPRSITPMSEIPGLSTGDFHGYPSLLVETPHSTAAISLFGGQLLSFVPKGGTEVMWLSPSAQPTPTPIRGGTPVCWPYFGRQDESADVPAHGFVRTVPWQLQDARREADGSMLLTLAPPDFDDLPLRLRMQLRIGATLQQRLITDNVGQAPTRFTQALHNYFHVADATQVRVQGLDGLDYLDKFENYATPHRQHGDWSLQDPRDPGRSDRIYTGAGGRYTLLDPGLQRRIEIATAGSRTLVAWNPGEAGAQKMADVGAHWRQFVCLEAANAGPEVIELAAGAQHVLQQTIAVAPL
;
A
#
# COMPACT_ATOMS: atom_id res chain seq x y z
N MET A 1 58.85 -42.17 -2.00
CA MET A 1 57.85 -42.88 -2.81
C MET A 1 56.71 -43.27 -1.88
N LEU A 2 55.67 -42.46 -1.79
CA LEU A 2 54.39 -42.79 -1.14
C LEU A 2 53.33 -41.82 -1.70
N LEU A 3 52.32 -42.40 -2.33
CA LEU A 3 51.23 -41.76 -3.05
C LEU A 3 50.26 -41.06 -2.09
N ALA A 4 49.88 -39.82 -2.39
CA ALA A 4 48.74 -39.14 -1.77
C ALA A 4 47.46 -39.46 -2.56
N ALA A 5 46.46 -40.02 -1.86
CA ALA A 5 45.14 -40.31 -2.39
C ALA A 5 44.25 -39.04 -2.41
N PRO A 6 43.35 -38.87 -3.40
CA PRO A 6 42.44 -37.72 -3.44
C PRO A 6 41.21 -37.95 -2.54
N CYS A 7 40.91 -36.99 -1.66
CA CYS A 7 39.66 -36.90 -0.92
C CYS A 7 38.49 -36.61 -1.89
N ALA A 8 37.49 -37.48 -1.91
CA ALA A 8 36.23 -37.27 -2.61
C ALA A 8 35.43 -36.14 -1.93
N ALA A 9 35.02 -35.14 -2.71
CA ALA A 9 34.09 -34.10 -2.27
C ALA A 9 32.70 -34.71 -2.06
N ALA A 10 32.16 -34.57 -0.85
CA ALA A 10 30.78 -34.92 -0.54
C ALA A 10 29.83 -33.97 -1.30
N GLN A 11 29.04 -34.51 -2.22
CA GLN A 11 27.97 -33.78 -2.88
C GLN A 11 26.84 -33.55 -1.87
N THR A 12 26.60 -32.30 -1.51
CA THR A 12 25.42 -31.89 -0.73
C THR A 12 24.16 -32.11 -1.57
N LEU A 13 23.31 -33.05 -1.15
CA LEU A 13 21.99 -33.21 -1.74
C LEU A 13 21.13 -31.97 -1.47
N PRO A 14 20.34 -31.48 -2.45
CA PRO A 14 19.42 -30.37 -2.24
C PRO A 14 18.38 -30.75 -1.18
N ALA A 15 18.03 -29.78 -0.32
CA ALA A 15 16.98 -29.94 0.68
C ALA A 15 15.64 -30.30 -0.01
N PRO A 16 14.83 -31.21 0.57
CA PRO A 16 13.52 -31.53 0.02
C PRO A 16 12.62 -30.28 0.01
N PRO A 17 11.70 -30.15 -0.98
CA PRO A 17 10.81 -29.00 -1.06
C PRO A 17 9.95 -28.90 0.20
N THR A 18 9.83 -27.69 0.75
CA THR A 18 8.93 -27.34 1.86
C THR A 18 7.51 -27.83 1.57
N ALA A 19 6.91 -28.52 2.54
CA ALA A 19 5.53 -29.01 2.41
C ALA A 19 4.56 -27.84 2.13
N PRO A 20 3.59 -28.00 1.21
CA PRO A 20 2.66 -26.93 0.87
C PRO A 20 1.81 -26.53 2.10
N ASP A 21 1.59 -25.22 2.26
CA ASP A 21 0.78 -24.62 3.33
C ASP A 21 -0.58 -25.33 3.46
N SER A 22 -0.85 -25.94 4.61
CA SER A 22 -2.04 -26.75 4.84
C SER A 22 -3.34 -25.96 4.70
N ALA A 23 -3.32 -24.66 5.00
CA ALA A 23 -4.47 -23.77 4.80
C ALA A 23 -4.73 -23.52 3.31
N PHE A 24 -3.67 -23.32 2.52
CA PHE A 24 -3.78 -23.17 1.08
C PHE A 24 -4.24 -24.48 0.41
N VAL A 25 -3.71 -25.63 0.83
CA VAL A 25 -4.17 -26.96 0.35
C VAL A 25 -5.64 -27.19 0.69
N GLY A 26 -6.08 -26.85 1.90
CA GLY A 26 -7.48 -26.93 2.31
C GLY A 26 -8.38 -26.02 1.47
N CYS A 27 -7.91 -24.81 1.17
CA CYS A 27 -8.59 -23.91 0.25
C CYS A 27 -8.69 -24.50 -1.16
N LEU A 28 -7.59 -25.04 -1.73
CA LEU A 28 -7.60 -25.66 -3.05
C LEU A 28 -8.61 -26.80 -3.14
N SER A 29 -8.76 -27.62 -2.09
CA SER A 29 -9.78 -28.67 -2.03
C SER A 29 -11.20 -28.09 -2.11
N THR A 30 -11.47 -27.01 -1.36
CA THR A 30 -12.76 -26.29 -1.41
C THR A 30 -13.01 -25.68 -2.80
N LEU A 31 -11.99 -25.07 -3.39
CA LEU A 31 -12.06 -24.48 -4.73
C LEU A 31 -12.27 -25.54 -5.80
N ARG A 32 -11.67 -26.72 -5.70
CA ARG A 32 -11.85 -27.83 -6.63
C ARG A 32 -13.32 -28.24 -6.73
N THR A 33 -13.98 -28.41 -5.58
CA THR A 33 -15.41 -28.74 -5.52
C THR A 33 -16.29 -27.62 -6.09
N ALA A 34 -15.96 -26.36 -5.80
CA ALA A 34 -16.69 -25.22 -6.33
C ALA A 34 -16.50 -25.05 -7.86
N ALA A 35 -15.26 -25.22 -8.35
CA ALA A 35 -14.90 -25.10 -9.76
C ALA A 35 -15.66 -26.11 -10.62
N ALA A 36 -15.83 -27.35 -10.14
CA ALA A 36 -16.61 -28.39 -10.81
C ALA A 36 -18.04 -27.95 -11.13
N ARG A 37 -18.71 -27.24 -10.21
CA ARG A 37 -20.07 -26.72 -10.41
C ARG A 37 -20.15 -25.63 -11.48
N THR A 38 -19.01 -25.06 -11.86
CA THR A 38 -18.94 -24.05 -12.91
C THR A 38 -18.58 -24.64 -14.27
N GLY A 39 -18.16 -25.92 -14.37
CA GLY A 39 -17.75 -26.57 -15.61
C GLY A 39 -16.23 -26.73 -15.80
N VAL A 40 -15.43 -26.49 -14.75
CA VAL A 40 -14.00 -26.86 -14.72
C VAL A 40 -13.90 -28.34 -14.36
N THR A 41 -13.29 -29.16 -15.21
CA THR A 41 -13.11 -30.58 -14.90
C THR A 41 -12.11 -30.78 -13.77
N ALA A 42 -12.29 -31.84 -12.98
CA ALA A 42 -11.35 -32.24 -11.93
C ALA A 42 -9.92 -32.35 -12.47
N THR A 43 -9.74 -33.03 -13.61
CA THR A 43 -8.44 -33.20 -14.27
C THR A 43 -7.81 -31.87 -14.64
N ALA A 44 -8.58 -30.90 -15.17
CA ALA A 44 -8.04 -29.59 -15.50
C ALA A 44 -7.66 -28.80 -14.24
N PHE A 45 -8.51 -28.80 -13.20
CA PHE A 45 -8.22 -28.14 -11.93
C PHE A 45 -6.93 -28.69 -11.31
N ASP A 46 -6.82 -30.01 -11.20
CA ASP A 46 -5.68 -30.70 -10.60
C ASP A 46 -4.40 -30.41 -11.41
N ARG A 47 -4.48 -30.48 -12.74
CA ARG A 47 -3.35 -30.15 -13.64
C ARG A 47 -2.84 -28.72 -13.44
N PHE A 48 -3.75 -27.74 -13.41
CA PHE A 48 -3.35 -26.33 -13.35
C PHE A 48 -2.95 -25.86 -11.95
N THR A 49 -3.47 -26.49 -10.90
CA THR A 49 -3.15 -26.12 -9.50
C THR A 49 -2.01 -26.94 -8.90
N ALA A 50 -1.55 -28.00 -9.56
CA ALA A 50 -0.46 -28.85 -9.11
C ALA A 50 0.82 -28.03 -8.84
N GLY A 51 1.34 -28.14 -7.62
CA GLY A 51 2.60 -27.51 -7.21
C GLY A 51 2.57 -25.98 -7.08
N VAL A 52 1.42 -25.34 -7.32
CA VAL A 52 1.30 -23.88 -7.19
C VAL A 52 1.50 -23.46 -5.74
N GLN A 53 2.35 -22.47 -5.51
CA GLN A 53 2.54 -21.82 -4.22
C GLN A 53 1.87 -20.44 -4.23
N PRO A 54 1.26 -19.99 -3.12
CA PRO A 54 0.66 -18.66 -3.06
C PRO A 54 1.73 -17.56 -3.05
N ASP A 55 1.45 -16.43 -3.70
CA ASP A 55 2.28 -15.22 -3.69
C ASP A 55 1.64 -14.16 -2.79
N MET A 56 1.94 -14.20 -1.50
CA MET A 56 1.32 -13.32 -0.52
C MET A 56 1.65 -11.82 -0.73
N SER A 57 2.64 -11.49 -1.58
CA SER A 57 2.97 -10.10 -1.92
C SER A 57 1.87 -9.39 -2.72
N VAL A 58 0.88 -10.12 -3.25
CA VAL A 58 -0.28 -9.52 -3.93
C VAL A 58 -1.32 -8.92 -2.97
N LEU A 59 -1.36 -9.34 -1.70
CA LEU A 59 -2.40 -8.91 -0.77
C LEU A 59 -2.34 -7.44 -0.41
N PRO A 60 -1.17 -6.83 -0.10
CA PRO A 60 -1.10 -5.41 0.20
C PRO A 60 -1.51 -4.51 -0.98
N LEU A 61 -1.45 -5.02 -2.21
CA LEU A 61 -1.81 -4.26 -3.41
C LEU A 61 -3.33 -4.07 -3.54
N LEU A 62 -4.14 -4.86 -2.81
CA LEU A 62 -5.60 -4.66 -2.72
C LEU A 62 -6.00 -3.30 -2.17
N ASP A 63 -5.10 -2.65 -1.43
CA ASP A 63 -5.39 -1.40 -0.72
C ASP A 63 -4.81 -0.16 -1.43
N ALA A 64 -4.19 -0.35 -2.61
CA ALA A 64 -3.57 0.71 -3.40
C ALA A 64 -4.15 0.74 -4.82
N GLN A 65 -4.98 1.75 -5.11
CA GLN A 65 -5.48 2.03 -6.47
C GLN A 65 -5.09 3.46 -6.87
N PRO A 66 -4.01 3.62 -7.67
CA PRO A 66 -3.46 4.92 -8.04
C PRO A 66 -4.48 5.88 -8.66
N GLU A 67 -5.48 5.36 -9.37
CA GLU A 67 -6.54 6.12 -10.05
C GLU A 67 -7.36 6.99 -9.09
N PHE A 68 -7.44 6.60 -7.81
CA PHE A 68 -8.23 7.28 -6.77
C PHE A 68 -7.39 8.07 -5.77
N THR A 69 -6.08 7.83 -5.72
CA THR A 69 -5.18 8.41 -4.71
C THR A 69 -4.17 9.40 -5.28
N THR A 70 -3.91 9.34 -6.58
CA THR A 70 -2.94 10.20 -7.27
C THR A 70 -3.62 11.49 -7.74
N PRO A 71 -3.02 12.67 -7.53
CA PRO A 71 -3.54 13.90 -8.12
C PRO A 71 -3.72 13.75 -9.64
N ILE A 72 -4.83 14.24 -10.18
CA ILE A 72 -5.23 13.96 -11.57
C ILE A 72 -4.16 14.34 -12.61
N TRP A 73 -3.44 15.44 -12.38
CA TRP A 73 -2.37 15.89 -13.26
C TRP A 73 -1.15 14.96 -13.26
N ASP A 74 -0.83 14.31 -12.13
CA ASP A 74 0.24 13.32 -12.05
C ASP A 74 -0.17 12.02 -12.74
N TYR A 75 -1.40 11.60 -12.51
CA TYR A 75 -1.97 10.41 -13.13
C TYR A 75 -1.97 10.55 -14.66
N LEU A 76 -2.46 11.68 -15.18
CA LEU A 76 -2.49 11.95 -16.62
C LEU A 76 -1.09 12.17 -17.22
N ALA A 77 -0.18 12.86 -16.53
CA ALA A 77 1.20 13.00 -17.01
C ALA A 77 1.91 11.64 -17.13
N GLY A 78 1.56 10.66 -16.30
CA GLY A 78 2.03 9.29 -16.42
C GLY A 78 1.45 8.50 -17.58
N LEU A 79 0.26 8.86 -18.06
CA LEU A 79 -0.47 8.06 -19.03
C LEU A 79 -0.70 8.71 -20.40
N VAL A 80 -0.53 10.02 -20.50
CA VAL A 80 -0.77 10.83 -21.71
C VAL A 80 0.46 11.73 -21.94
N ASP A 81 1.61 11.09 -22.16
CA ASP A 81 2.88 11.77 -22.39
C ASP A 81 3.28 11.76 -23.88
N ALA A 82 4.20 12.65 -24.27
CA ALA A 82 4.63 12.81 -25.66
C ALA A 82 5.22 11.54 -26.29
N GLN A 83 5.92 10.71 -25.50
CA GLN A 83 6.45 9.43 -25.99
C GLN A 83 5.30 8.46 -26.28
N ARG A 84 4.31 8.34 -25.37
CA ARG A 84 3.14 7.49 -25.61
C ARG A 84 2.37 7.91 -26.86
N VAL A 85 2.19 9.21 -27.05
CA VAL A 85 1.49 9.75 -28.23
C VAL A 85 2.26 9.40 -29.52
N ALA A 86 3.59 9.55 -29.52
CA ALA A 86 4.42 9.18 -30.66
C ALA A 86 4.35 7.67 -30.95
N ASP A 87 4.47 6.84 -29.92
CA ASP A 87 4.33 5.39 -30.01
C ASP A 87 2.95 4.99 -30.55
N GLY A 88 1.88 5.59 -30.05
CA GLY A 88 0.52 5.31 -30.51
C GLY A 88 0.27 5.74 -31.96
N ARG A 89 0.85 6.86 -32.40
CA ARG A 89 0.82 7.24 -33.83
C ARG A 89 1.58 6.24 -34.70
N ALA A 90 2.70 5.71 -34.21
CA ALA A 90 3.40 4.62 -34.88
C ALA A 90 2.53 3.35 -34.93
N MET A 91 1.82 2.99 -33.85
CA MET A 91 0.91 1.84 -33.84
C MET A 91 -0.27 2.02 -34.80
N LEU A 92 -0.84 3.22 -34.90
CA LEU A 92 -1.87 3.56 -35.90
C LEU A 92 -1.36 3.36 -37.33
N ALA A 93 -0.11 3.77 -37.61
CA ALA A 93 0.50 3.60 -38.92
C ALA A 93 0.80 2.13 -39.22
N THR A 94 1.45 1.42 -38.30
CA THR A 94 1.85 0.02 -38.44
C THR A 94 0.64 -0.91 -38.61
N HIS A 95 -0.44 -0.67 -37.87
CA HIS A 95 -1.63 -1.52 -37.89
C HIS A 95 -2.81 -0.90 -38.66
N ARG A 96 -2.56 0.05 -39.56
CA ARG A 96 -3.61 0.82 -40.25
C ARG A 96 -4.71 -0.05 -40.86
N ASP A 97 -4.33 -1.07 -41.62
CA ASP A 97 -5.29 -1.89 -42.37
C ASP A 97 -6.09 -2.82 -41.43
N LEU A 98 -5.46 -3.33 -40.37
CA LEU A 98 -6.14 -4.08 -39.32
C LEU A 98 -7.15 -3.19 -38.57
N LEU A 99 -6.72 -2.02 -38.14
CA LEU A 99 -7.55 -1.07 -37.42
C LEU A 99 -8.71 -0.54 -38.28
N ALA A 100 -8.53 -0.40 -39.59
CA ALA A 100 -9.61 -0.05 -40.51
C ALA A 100 -10.70 -1.14 -40.54
N LYS A 101 -10.30 -2.43 -40.60
CA LYS A 101 -11.24 -3.57 -40.52
C LYS A 101 -11.96 -3.60 -39.17
N VAL A 102 -11.23 -3.45 -38.08
CA VAL A 102 -11.78 -3.39 -36.72
C VAL A 102 -12.79 -2.24 -36.60
N ALA A 103 -12.45 -1.05 -37.10
CA ALA A 103 -13.35 0.09 -37.07
C ALA A 103 -14.62 -0.15 -37.89
N GLN A 104 -14.51 -0.75 -39.07
CA GLN A 104 -15.65 -1.10 -39.91
C GLN A 104 -16.58 -2.11 -39.23
N GLN A 105 -16.02 -3.13 -38.56
CA GLN A 105 -16.79 -4.20 -37.92
C GLN A 105 -17.46 -3.76 -36.61
N TYR A 106 -16.75 -2.98 -35.80
CA TYR A 106 -17.19 -2.65 -34.44
C TYR A 106 -17.75 -1.23 -34.29
N GLY A 107 -17.51 -0.33 -35.25
CA GLY A 107 -17.95 1.07 -35.18
C GLY A 107 -17.12 1.93 -34.22
N VAL A 108 -16.00 1.41 -33.72
CA VAL A 108 -15.09 2.13 -32.81
C VAL A 108 -13.90 2.62 -33.63
N ASP A 109 -13.57 3.90 -33.55
CA ASP A 109 -12.50 4.46 -34.36
C ASP A 109 -11.11 3.99 -33.89
N ALA A 110 -10.18 3.91 -34.83
CA ALA A 110 -8.83 3.38 -34.61
C ALA A 110 -8.07 4.09 -33.48
N ALA A 111 -8.19 5.42 -33.37
CA ALA A 111 -7.47 6.19 -32.36
C ALA A 111 -7.97 5.87 -30.94
N THR A 112 -9.27 5.61 -30.75
CA THR A 112 -9.81 5.16 -29.46
C THR A 112 -9.26 3.78 -29.08
N VAL A 113 -9.31 2.81 -30.01
CA VAL A 113 -8.82 1.44 -29.75
C VAL A 113 -7.33 1.46 -29.38
N VAL A 114 -6.52 2.21 -30.13
CA VAL A 114 -5.09 2.35 -29.84
C VAL A 114 -4.84 3.11 -28.53
N ALA A 115 -5.67 4.10 -28.18
CA ALA A 115 -5.53 4.80 -26.90
C ALA A 115 -5.79 3.87 -25.70
N VAL A 116 -6.81 3.01 -25.75
CA VAL A 116 -7.02 1.97 -24.74
C VAL A 116 -5.80 1.08 -24.64
N TRP A 117 -5.31 0.57 -25.78
CA TRP A 117 -4.13 -0.30 -25.81
C TRP A 117 -2.86 0.35 -25.22
N GLY A 118 -2.68 1.65 -25.45
CA GLY A 118 -1.56 2.42 -24.90
C GLY A 118 -1.66 2.63 -23.38
N VAL A 119 -2.86 2.87 -22.86
CA VAL A 119 -3.07 3.05 -21.41
C VAL A 119 -2.96 1.72 -20.66
N GLU A 120 -3.52 0.64 -21.22
CA GLU A 120 -3.56 -0.67 -20.55
C GLU A 120 -2.20 -1.34 -20.44
N SER A 121 -1.44 -1.36 -21.54
CA SER A 121 -0.23 -2.20 -21.61
C SER A 121 0.96 -1.51 -22.26
N ASP A 122 0.90 -0.19 -22.47
CA ASP A 122 1.90 0.54 -23.25
C ASP A 122 2.18 -0.13 -24.60
N TYR A 123 1.09 -0.47 -25.30
CA TYR A 123 1.11 -1.18 -26.58
C TYR A 123 1.70 -2.61 -26.49
N GLY A 124 1.43 -3.31 -25.38
CA GLY A 124 1.90 -4.68 -25.12
C GLY A 124 3.26 -4.79 -24.44
N ARG A 125 3.99 -3.68 -24.24
CA ARG A 125 5.30 -3.69 -23.57
C ARG A 125 5.22 -3.96 -22.08
N VAL A 126 4.06 -3.71 -21.46
CA VAL A 126 3.78 -3.94 -20.04
C VAL A 126 2.58 -4.87 -19.92
N SER A 127 2.84 -6.17 -19.81
CA SER A 127 1.82 -7.21 -19.69
C SER A 127 1.61 -7.70 -18.25
N GLY A 128 2.46 -7.25 -17.32
CA GLY A 128 2.51 -7.73 -15.94
C GLY A 128 3.63 -8.76 -15.73
N LYS A 129 4.15 -8.84 -14.49
CA LYS A 129 5.32 -9.65 -14.15
C LYS A 129 4.99 -10.87 -13.29
N ARG A 130 3.72 -11.07 -12.93
CA ARG A 130 3.28 -12.10 -11.99
C ARG A 130 2.60 -13.24 -12.73
N PRO A 131 2.88 -14.50 -12.40
CA PRO A 131 2.10 -15.62 -12.93
C PRO A 131 0.61 -15.41 -12.59
N LEU A 132 -0.22 -15.38 -13.62
CA LEU A 132 -1.61 -14.95 -13.50
C LEU A 132 -2.41 -15.88 -12.58
N LEU A 133 -2.22 -17.18 -12.78
CA LEU A 133 -2.88 -18.23 -12.01
C LEU A 133 -2.49 -18.18 -10.53
N VAL A 134 -1.21 -17.92 -10.23
CA VAL A 134 -0.71 -17.78 -8.85
C VAL A 134 -1.41 -16.61 -8.16
N SER A 135 -1.52 -15.47 -8.82
CA SER A 135 -2.15 -14.27 -8.27
C SER A 135 -3.63 -14.52 -7.95
N LEU A 136 -4.38 -15.09 -8.90
CA LEU A 136 -5.81 -15.39 -8.74
C LEU A 136 -6.07 -16.50 -7.71
N LEU A 137 -5.24 -17.54 -7.65
CA LEU A 137 -5.34 -18.57 -6.60
C LEU A 137 -5.09 -17.98 -5.22
N THR A 138 -4.04 -17.14 -5.09
CA THR A 138 -3.71 -16.48 -3.83
C THR A 138 -4.88 -15.62 -3.36
N LEU A 139 -5.45 -14.79 -4.23
CA LEU A 139 -6.58 -13.91 -3.91
C LEU A 139 -7.93 -14.64 -3.77
N SER A 140 -8.06 -15.84 -4.34
CA SER A 140 -9.23 -16.71 -4.14
C SER A 140 -9.20 -17.39 -2.78
N CYS A 141 -7.99 -17.63 -2.24
CA CYS A 141 -7.75 -18.26 -0.95
C CYS A 141 -7.50 -17.28 0.18
N ASN A 142 -7.12 -16.03 -0.10
CA ASN A 142 -6.72 -15.04 0.91
C ASN A 142 -7.29 -13.65 0.59
N GLY A 143 -7.36 -12.78 1.60
CA GLY A 143 -7.76 -11.37 1.44
C GLY A 143 -9.28 -11.12 1.43
N ARG A 144 -9.67 -9.84 1.30
CA ARG A 144 -11.05 -9.35 1.55
C ARG A 144 -12.05 -9.51 0.39
N ARG A 145 -11.62 -9.96 -0.79
CA ARG A 145 -12.45 -10.06 -2.01
C ARG A 145 -12.47 -11.47 -2.63
N GLN A 146 -12.26 -12.52 -1.83
CA GLN A 146 -12.20 -13.90 -2.31
C GLN A 146 -13.38 -14.31 -3.23
N PRO A 147 -14.66 -13.95 -2.95
CA PRO A 147 -15.76 -14.36 -3.85
C PRO A 147 -15.59 -13.83 -5.28
N PHE A 148 -15.11 -12.59 -5.44
CA PHE A 148 -14.83 -12.00 -6.75
C PHE A 148 -13.69 -12.75 -7.45
N PHE A 149 -12.56 -12.93 -6.76
CA PHE A 149 -11.39 -13.58 -7.36
C PHE A 149 -11.59 -15.07 -7.64
N ARG A 150 -12.45 -15.77 -6.87
CA ARG A 150 -12.88 -17.13 -7.19
C ARG A 150 -13.61 -17.20 -8.53
N GLY A 151 -14.48 -16.22 -8.80
CA GLY A 151 -15.15 -16.09 -10.10
C GLY A 151 -14.15 -15.94 -11.24
N GLU A 152 -13.15 -15.07 -11.07
CA GLU A 152 -12.09 -14.84 -12.06
C GLU A 152 -11.18 -16.05 -12.24
N LEU A 153 -10.82 -16.73 -11.15
CA LEU A 153 -10.06 -17.97 -11.20
C LEU A 153 -10.81 -19.04 -12.00
N PHE A 154 -12.09 -19.25 -11.72
CA PHE A 154 -12.87 -20.27 -12.43
C PHE A 154 -13.05 -19.91 -13.90
N ALA A 155 -13.22 -18.63 -14.23
CA ALA A 155 -13.20 -18.18 -15.61
C ALA A 155 -11.85 -18.51 -16.28
N LEU A 156 -10.72 -18.19 -15.63
CA LEU A 156 -9.39 -18.51 -16.16
C LEU A 156 -9.20 -20.02 -16.41
N LEU A 157 -9.56 -20.86 -15.44
CA LEU A 157 -9.41 -22.31 -15.56
C LEU A 157 -10.25 -22.88 -16.72
N LYS A 158 -11.43 -22.32 -16.99
CA LYS A 158 -12.23 -22.70 -18.17
C LYS A 158 -11.55 -22.32 -19.48
N LEU A 159 -10.96 -21.14 -19.56
CA LEU A 159 -10.24 -20.67 -20.74
C LEU A 159 -9.02 -21.55 -21.02
N LEU A 160 -8.25 -21.89 -19.98
CA LEU A 160 -7.12 -22.81 -20.08
C LEU A 160 -7.58 -24.24 -20.46
N GLN A 161 -8.72 -24.70 -19.96
CA GLN A 161 -9.30 -26.00 -20.32
C GLN A 161 -9.76 -26.04 -21.78
N ALA A 162 -10.37 -24.97 -22.27
CA ALA A 162 -10.84 -24.85 -23.65
C ALA A 162 -9.70 -24.74 -24.68
N GLY A 163 -8.49 -24.39 -24.22
CA GLY A 163 -7.34 -24.14 -25.09
C GLY A 163 -7.29 -22.72 -25.66
N ASP A 164 -8.17 -21.84 -25.20
CA ASP A 164 -8.21 -20.42 -25.53
C ASP A 164 -6.92 -19.71 -25.07
N LEU A 165 -6.37 -20.13 -23.93
CA LEU A 165 -5.13 -19.60 -23.36
C LEU A 165 -4.16 -20.75 -23.06
N ARG A 166 -2.86 -20.47 -23.20
CA ARG A 166 -1.79 -21.39 -22.78
C ARG A 166 -1.35 -21.03 -21.36
N PRO A 167 -1.11 -22.01 -20.48
CA PRO A 167 -0.66 -21.75 -19.11
C PRO A 167 0.80 -21.25 -19.07
N ASP A 168 1.63 -21.71 -20.01
CA ASP A 168 3.06 -21.41 -20.03
C ASP A 168 3.30 -19.93 -20.33
N GLY A 169 4.00 -19.25 -19.42
CA GLY A 169 4.32 -17.82 -19.56
C GLY A 169 3.14 -16.87 -19.33
N LEU A 170 1.96 -17.38 -18.96
CA LEU A 170 0.77 -16.55 -18.73
C LEU A 170 0.95 -15.67 -17.49
N SER A 171 1.35 -14.43 -17.74
CA SER A 171 1.59 -13.42 -16.73
C SER A 171 0.57 -12.30 -16.81
N GLY A 172 0.35 -11.62 -15.68
CA GLY A 172 -0.56 -10.51 -15.58
C GLY A 172 -0.22 -9.57 -14.43
N SER A 173 -1.12 -8.62 -14.21
CA SER A 173 -1.16 -7.80 -13.00
C SER A 173 -1.43 -8.66 -11.76
N TRP A 174 -1.12 -8.10 -10.59
CA TRP A 174 -1.39 -8.73 -9.31
C TRP A 174 -2.88 -9.06 -9.09
N ALA A 175 -3.79 -8.31 -9.73
CA ALA A 175 -5.22 -8.46 -9.56
C ALA A 175 -5.85 -9.46 -10.55
N GLY A 176 -5.10 -9.92 -11.56
CA GLY A 176 -5.63 -10.86 -12.54
C GLY A 176 -5.98 -10.30 -13.92
N ALA A 177 -5.71 -9.02 -14.18
CA ALA A 177 -5.74 -8.45 -15.52
C ALA A 177 -4.49 -8.89 -16.32
N PHE A 178 -4.62 -9.24 -17.61
CA PHE A 178 -3.51 -9.80 -18.40
C PHE A 178 -3.55 -9.43 -19.89
N GLY A 179 -2.42 -9.67 -20.58
CA GLY A 179 -2.28 -9.47 -22.02
C GLY A 179 -2.30 -8.00 -22.45
N HIS A 180 -2.50 -7.78 -23.74
CA HIS A 180 -2.55 -6.45 -24.36
C HIS A 180 -3.72 -5.61 -23.84
N THR A 181 -4.85 -6.25 -23.52
CA THR A 181 -6.09 -5.58 -23.12
C THR A 181 -6.23 -5.41 -21.61
N GLN A 182 -5.38 -6.09 -20.81
CA GLN A 182 -5.52 -6.15 -19.35
C GLN A 182 -6.94 -6.55 -18.90
N PHE A 183 -7.61 -7.40 -19.68
CA PHE A 183 -8.89 -7.95 -19.26
C PHE A 183 -8.74 -8.89 -18.08
N MET A 184 -9.72 -8.84 -17.20
CA MET A 184 -9.98 -9.92 -16.24
C MET A 184 -10.47 -11.17 -16.99
N PRO A 185 -10.19 -12.40 -16.51
CA PRO A 185 -10.60 -13.63 -17.18
C PRO A 185 -12.11 -13.72 -17.51
N SER A 186 -12.98 -13.24 -16.63
CA SER A 186 -14.42 -13.21 -16.87
C SER A 186 -14.80 -12.24 -18.01
N THR A 187 -14.07 -11.13 -18.13
CA THR A 187 -14.24 -10.16 -19.21
C THR A 187 -13.77 -10.74 -20.53
N TYR A 188 -12.59 -11.37 -20.55
CA TYR A 188 -12.13 -12.15 -21.70
C TYR A 188 -13.21 -13.13 -22.15
N ALA A 189 -13.72 -13.96 -21.25
CA ALA A 189 -14.66 -15.03 -21.61
C ALA A 189 -15.91 -14.47 -22.30
N ARG A 190 -16.36 -13.28 -21.88
CA ARG A 190 -17.55 -12.60 -22.39
C ARG A 190 -17.34 -11.84 -23.69
N VAL A 191 -16.17 -11.21 -23.88
CA VAL A 191 -15.99 -10.20 -24.95
C VAL A 191 -14.83 -10.46 -25.90
N ALA A 192 -13.91 -11.38 -25.58
CA ALA A 192 -12.79 -11.69 -26.45
C ALA A 192 -13.31 -12.28 -27.76
N VAL A 193 -12.69 -11.87 -28.86
CA VAL A 193 -12.99 -12.29 -30.24
C VAL A 193 -11.71 -12.68 -30.94
N ASP A 194 -11.86 -13.61 -31.87
CA ASP A 194 -10.81 -14.03 -32.80
C ASP A 194 -10.72 -12.99 -33.92
N GLY A 195 -9.65 -12.19 -33.91
CA GLY A 195 -9.44 -11.05 -34.78
C GLY A 195 -8.72 -11.39 -36.08
N ASP A 196 -7.97 -12.49 -36.12
CA ASP A 196 -7.26 -12.96 -37.32
C ASP A 196 -7.85 -14.23 -37.95
N GLY A 197 -8.80 -14.89 -37.28
CA GLY A 197 -9.55 -16.04 -37.78
C GLY A 197 -8.84 -17.38 -37.61
N ASP A 198 -7.84 -17.48 -36.73
CA ASP A 198 -7.06 -18.70 -36.52
C ASP A 198 -7.76 -19.75 -35.61
N GLY A 199 -8.95 -19.40 -35.10
CA GLY A 199 -9.76 -20.22 -34.20
C GLY A 199 -9.47 -19.98 -32.72
N ARG A 200 -8.65 -18.99 -32.35
CA ARG A 200 -8.27 -18.65 -30.97
C ARG A 200 -8.53 -17.17 -30.68
N ARG A 201 -8.44 -16.81 -29.40
CA ARG A 201 -8.72 -15.45 -28.91
C ARG A 201 -7.55 -14.93 -28.08
N ASP A 202 -6.34 -15.09 -28.58
CA ASP A 202 -5.10 -14.87 -27.85
C ASP A 202 -4.80 -13.38 -27.63
N LEU A 203 -5.34 -12.82 -26.54
CA LEU A 203 -5.07 -11.42 -26.16
C LEU A 203 -3.64 -11.18 -25.63
N VAL A 204 -2.79 -12.21 -25.57
CA VAL A 204 -1.41 -12.12 -25.08
C VAL A 204 -0.43 -11.99 -26.23
N ALA A 205 -0.56 -12.81 -27.28
CA ALA A 205 0.36 -12.82 -28.41
C ALA A 205 -0.24 -12.29 -29.72
N SER A 206 -1.57 -12.26 -29.86
CA SER A 206 -2.24 -11.76 -31.07
C SER A 206 -2.70 -10.31 -30.89
N ILE A 207 -2.01 -9.40 -31.59
CA ILE A 207 -2.44 -8.00 -31.71
C ILE A 207 -3.81 -7.90 -32.41
N PRO A 208 -4.09 -8.63 -33.52
CA PRO A 208 -5.44 -8.70 -34.10
C PRO A 208 -6.54 -8.98 -33.07
N ASP A 209 -6.38 -10.01 -32.24
CA ASP A 209 -7.37 -10.40 -31.24
C ASP A 209 -7.52 -9.33 -30.16
N ALA A 210 -6.41 -8.78 -29.68
CA ALA A 210 -6.41 -7.72 -28.68
C ALA A 210 -7.15 -6.46 -29.15
N LEU A 211 -6.89 -6.00 -30.38
CA LEU A 211 -7.52 -4.79 -30.92
C LEU A 211 -8.99 -5.02 -31.26
N ALA A 212 -9.33 -6.17 -31.86
CA ALA A 212 -10.71 -6.54 -32.14
C ALA A 212 -11.53 -6.70 -30.85
N SER A 213 -10.96 -7.33 -29.82
CA SER A 213 -11.62 -7.53 -28.52
C SER A 213 -11.82 -6.22 -27.76
N THR A 214 -10.85 -5.30 -27.85
CA THR A 214 -10.99 -3.95 -27.28
C THR A 214 -12.14 -3.19 -27.95
N ALA A 215 -12.22 -3.22 -29.28
CA ALA A 215 -13.30 -2.59 -30.02
C ALA A 215 -14.66 -3.24 -29.75
N ASN A 216 -14.71 -4.58 -29.66
CA ASN A 216 -15.91 -5.32 -29.30
C ASN A 216 -16.40 -4.94 -27.89
N TYR A 217 -15.49 -4.83 -26.92
CA TYR A 217 -15.82 -4.38 -25.57
C TYR A 217 -16.47 -2.99 -25.60
N LEU A 218 -15.86 -2.02 -26.26
CA LEU A 218 -16.38 -0.64 -26.32
C LEU A 218 -17.74 -0.59 -27.03
N LYS A 219 -17.92 -1.36 -28.11
CA LYS A 219 -19.22 -1.51 -28.78
C LYS A 219 -20.29 -2.04 -27.83
N LEU A 220 -20.01 -3.12 -27.10
CA LEU A 220 -20.92 -3.69 -26.11
C LEU A 220 -21.16 -2.75 -24.91
N ALA A 221 -20.16 -1.94 -24.55
CA ALA A 221 -20.27 -0.89 -23.56
C ALA A 221 -21.10 0.31 -24.04
N GLY A 222 -21.62 0.29 -25.27
CA GLY A 222 -22.57 1.25 -25.84
C GLY A 222 -21.92 2.41 -26.60
N TRP A 223 -20.71 2.21 -27.12
CA TRP A 223 -20.06 3.16 -28.02
C TRP A 223 -20.96 3.53 -29.21
N GLN A 224 -21.00 4.81 -29.54
CA GLN A 224 -21.77 5.43 -30.60
C GLN A 224 -20.81 5.92 -31.69
N SER A 225 -20.82 5.25 -32.85
CA SER A 225 -19.98 5.62 -33.99
C SER A 225 -20.20 7.08 -34.39
N GLY A 226 -19.12 7.85 -34.55
CA GLY A 226 -19.17 9.26 -34.97
C GLY A 226 -19.54 10.26 -33.86
N GLN A 227 -19.97 9.82 -32.68
CA GLN A 227 -20.14 10.71 -31.52
C GLN A 227 -18.79 10.92 -30.81
N PRO A 228 -18.44 12.15 -30.39
CA PRO A 228 -17.25 12.36 -29.55
C PRO A 228 -17.44 11.73 -28.17
N TRP A 229 -16.34 11.32 -27.53
CA TRP A 229 -16.36 11.00 -26.09
C TRP A 229 -16.76 12.24 -25.27
N GLY A 230 -16.30 13.41 -25.70
CA GLY A 230 -16.45 14.68 -25.02
C GLY A 230 -15.53 15.73 -25.64
N MET A 231 -15.47 16.88 -24.98
CA MET A 231 -14.58 17.99 -25.33
C MET A 231 -14.32 18.87 -24.11
N GLU A 232 -13.19 19.57 -24.12
CA GLU A 232 -12.95 20.65 -23.17
C GLU A 232 -13.89 21.83 -23.47
N VAL A 233 -14.43 22.44 -22.41
CA VAL A 233 -15.42 23.51 -22.49
C VAL A 233 -15.06 24.61 -21.49
N LYS A 234 -15.54 25.82 -21.77
CA LYS A 234 -15.39 26.94 -20.84
C LYS A 234 -16.67 27.12 -20.04
N LEU A 235 -16.53 27.14 -18.71
CA LEU A 235 -17.63 27.36 -17.79
C LEU A 235 -18.04 28.85 -17.79
N PRO A 236 -19.35 29.15 -17.65
CA PRO A 236 -19.81 30.51 -17.39
C PRO A 236 -19.33 30.99 -16.01
N ALA A 237 -19.22 32.31 -15.84
CA ALA A 237 -18.94 32.89 -14.53
C ALA A 237 -20.04 32.50 -13.53
N GLY A 238 -19.64 32.02 -12.35
CA GLY A 238 -20.58 31.58 -11.31
C GLY A 238 -21.24 30.22 -11.58
N PHE A 239 -20.66 29.37 -12.45
CA PHE A 239 -21.14 28.01 -12.65
C PHE A 239 -21.29 27.26 -11.32
N ASP A 240 -22.45 26.64 -11.10
CA ASP A 240 -22.74 25.83 -9.91
C ASP A 240 -22.08 24.43 -10.02
N PRO A 241 -21.04 24.14 -9.20
CA PRO A 241 -20.36 22.85 -9.26
C PRO A 241 -21.25 21.65 -8.89
N ALA A 242 -22.38 21.85 -8.19
CA ALA A 242 -23.31 20.78 -7.84
C ALA A 242 -24.02 20.17 -9.07
N LEU A 243 -23.97 20.87 -10.21
CA LEU A 243 -24.47 20.37 -11.49
C LEU A 243 -23.48 19.44 -12.20
N ALA A 244 -22.21 19.43 -11.80
CA ALA A 244 -21.17 18.59 -12.40
C ALA A 244 -21.20 17.16 -11.84
N GLY A 245 -20.68 16.23 -12.63
CA GLY A 245 -20.56 14.81 -12.31
C GLY A 245 -21.03 13.93 -13.46
N ARG A 246 -20.34 12.82 -13.72
CA ARG A 246 -20.60 11.93 -14.87
C ARG A 246 -22.07 11.47 -14.98
N THR A 247 -22.73 11.26 -13.85
CA THR A 247 -24.13 10.83 -13.79
C THR A 247 -25.14 11.98 -13.85
N GLN A 248 -24.71 13.23 -13.69
CA GLN A 248 -25.55 14.44 -13.72
C GLN A 248 -25.84 14.88 -15.17
N ARG A 249 -26.45 13.98 -15.93
CA ARG A 249 -26.69 14.16 -17.36
C ARG A 249 -27.86 15.11 -17.62
N ARG A 250 -27.67 16.02 -18.57
CA ARG A 250 -28.68 16.99 -19.05
C ARG A 250 -28.64 17.08 -20.57
N PRO A 251 -29.73 17.50 -21.23
CA PRO A 251 -29.70 17.79 -22.66
C PRO A 251 -28.59 18.80 -23.02
N LEU A 252 -27.93 18.62 -24.16
CA LEU A 252 -26.93 19.55 -24.69
C LEU A 252 -27.48 21.00 -24.77
N SER A 253 -28.76 21.16 -25.10
CA SER A 253 -29.46 22.45 -25.12
C SER A 253 -29.55 23.13 -23.74
N ASP A 254 -29.69 22.39 -22.65
CA ASP A 254 -29.71 22.93 -21.28
C ASP A 254 -28.33 23.50 -20.92
N TRP A 255 -27.25 22.78 -21.24
CA TRP A 255 -25.89 23.27 -21.02
C TRP A 255 -25.59 24.55 -21.81
N ARG A 256 -26.04 24.65 -23.07
CA ARG A 256 -25.94 25.88 -23.87
C ARG A 256 -26.70 27.04 -23.22
N THR A 257 -27.93 26.79 -22.78
CA THR A 257 -28.77 27.82 -22.13
C THR A 257 -28.16 28.31 -20.82
N ARG A 258 -27.42 27.46 -20.13
CA ARG A 258 -26.65 27.80 -18.92
C ARG A 258 -25.37 28.58 -19.20
N GLY A 259 -25.04 28.86 -20.48
CA GLY A 259 -23.88 29.66 -20.86
C GLY A 259 -22.58 28.86 -21.00
N LEU A 260 -22.66 27.53 -21.14
CA LEU A 260 -21.48 26.73 -21.47
C LEU A 260 -21.06 27.01 -22.93
N THR A 261 -19.78 27.32 -23.13
CA THR A 261 -19.22 27.63 -24.45
C THR A 261 -18.16 26.60 -24.86
N ALA A 262 -17.78 26.62 -26.14
CA ALA A 262 -16.54 25.99 -26.56
C ALA A 262 -15.34 26.62 -25.84
N ILE A 263 -14.20 25.94 -25.87
CA ILE A 263 -13.01 26.35 -25.11
C ILE A 263 -12.44 27.71 -25.56
N ASP A 264 -12.65 28.07 -26.83
CA ASP A 264 -12.28 29.37 -27.41
C ASP A 264 -13.30 30.49 -27.10
N GLY A 265 -14.38 30.17 -26.37
CA GLY A 265 -15.46 31.11 -26.02
C GLY A 265 -16.56 31.22 -27.07
N SER A 266 -16.45 30.53 -28.21
CA SER A 266 -17.52 30.49 -29.21
C SER A 266 -18.72 29.66 -28.75
N ALA A 267 -19.86 29.82 -29.44
CA ALA A 267 -21.05 29.03 -29.15
C ALA A 267 -20.74 27.52 -29.27
N LEU A 268 -21.27 26.73 -28.33
CA LEU A 268 -21.05 25.29 -28.29
C LEU A 268 -21.83 24.56 -29.42
N GLU A 269 -21.32 24.66 -30.65
CA GLU A 269 -21.93 24.08 -31.84
C GLU A 269 -21.38 22.68 -32.14
N LEU A 270 -22.26 21.68 -32.02
CA LEU A 270 -21.97 20.28 -32.31
C LEU A 270 -23.04 19.76 -33.29
N PRO A 271 -22.96 20.13 -34.58
CA PRO A 271 -24.05 19.92 -35.55
C PRO A 271 -24.36 18.45 -35.82
N THR A 272 -23.41 17.54 -35.52
CA THR A 272 -23.62 16.09 -35.61
C THR A 272 -24.43 15.52 -34.44
N LEU A 273 -24.72 16.32 -33.40
CA LEU A 273 -25.46 15.89 -32.21
C LEU A 273 -26.80 16.62 -32.10
N ALA A 274 -27.83 15.88 -31.74
CA ALA A 274 -29.15 16.46 -31.49
C ALA A 274 -29.13 17.35 -30.23
N PRO A 275 -29.94 18.43 -30.17
CA PRO A 275 -30.04 19.27 -28.97
C PRO A 275 -30.39 18.51 -27.69
N GLN A 276 -31.11 17.39 -27.83
CA GLN A 276 -31.54 16.54 -26.72
C GLN A 276 -30.50 15.48 -26.31
N THR A 277 -29.34 15.41 -26.97
CA THR A 277 -28.30 14.45 -26.64
C THR A 277 -27.85 14.64 -25.18
N PRO A 278 -27.91 13.59 -24.34
CA PRO A 278 -27.48 13.68 -22.95
C PRO A 278 -25.97 13.92 -22.81
N ALA A 279 -25.60 14.97 -22.09
CA ALA A 279 -24.23 15.33 -21.80
C ALA A 279 -24.06 15.66 -20.30
N ALA A 280 -22.86 15.52 -19.77
CA ALA A 280 -22.52 15.85 -18.40
C ALA A 280 -21.25 16.70 -18.35
N VAL A 281 -21.13 17.58 -17.35
CA VAL A 281 -19.90 18.34 -17.10
C VAL A 281 -19.05 17.59 -16.07
N LEU A 282 -17.77 17.40 -16.36
CA LEU A 282 -16.77 16.88 -15.43
C LEU A 282 -15.81 17.99 -15.01
N LEU A 283 -15.51 18.03 -13.72
CA LEU A 283 -14.58 18.97 -13.09
C LEU A 283 -13.49 18.20 -12.34
N PRO A 284 -12.55 17.53 -13.05
CA PRO A 284 -11.59 16.61 -12.45
C PRO A 284 -10.65 17.25 -11.42
N ALA A 285 -10.46 18.56 -11.46
CA ALA A 285 -9.68 19.33 -10.48
C ALA A 285 -10.48 20.53 -9.93
N GLY A 286 -11.80 20.41 -9.87
CA GLY A 286 -12.70 21.51 -9.50
C GLY A 286 -12.86 22.57 -10.58
N ALA A 287 -13.62 23.63 -10.27
CA ALA A 287 -14.02 24.65 -11.24
C ALA A 287 -12.88 25.56 -11.73
N GLN A 288 -11.72 25.54 -11.06
CA GLN A 288 -10.53 26.30 -11.45
C GLN A 288 -9.63 25.53 -12.44
N GLY A 289 -9.91 24.26 -12.67
CA GLY A 289 -9.19 23.42 -13.64
C GLY A 289 -9.93 23.28 -14.97
N PRO A 290 -9.40 22.42 -15.87
CA PRO A 290 -10.08 22.08 -17.12
C PRO A 290 -11.45 21.45 -16.84
N ALA A 291 -12.46 21.92 -17.57
CA ALA A 291 -13.82 21.37 -17.53
C ALA A 291 -14.13 20.63 -18.83
N PHE A 292 -14.80 19.49 -18.73
CA PHE A 292 -15.13 18.67 -19.90
C PHE A 292 -16.63 18.45 -20.00
N LEU A 293 -17.17 18.64 -21.20
CA LEU A 293 -18.50 18.15 -21.53
C LEU A 293 -18.37 16.76 -22.14
N VAL A 294 -18.95 15.76 -21.48
CA VAL A 294 -18.81 14.34 -21.85
C VAL A 294 -20.13 13.71 -22.29
N PHE A 295 -20.05 12.77 -23.24
CA PHE A 295 -21.19 12.08 -23.88
C PHE A 295 -21.19 10.58 -23.55
N ARG A 296 -22.00 9.78 -24.26
CA ARG A 296 -22.16 8.33 -24.04
C ARG A 296 -20.86 7.56 -24.27
N ASN A 297 -20.00 8.05 -25.16
CA ASN A 297 -18.72 7.42 -25.47
C ASN A 297 -17.71 7.54 -24.33
N TYR A 298 -17.78 8.58 -23.50
CA TYR A 298 -17.00 8.61 -22.25
C TYR A 298 -17.44 7.52 -21.27
N ASP A 299 -18.75 7.24 -21.15
CA ASP A 299 -19.25 6.14 -20.32
C ASP A 299 -18.83 4.77 -20.87
N ALA A 300 -18.72 4.62 -22.19
CA ALA A 300 -18.23 3.39 -22.81
C ALA A 300 -16.75 3.14 -22.45
N ILE A 301 -15.92 4.19 -22.39
CA ILE A 301 -14.54 4.10 -21.90
C ILE A 301 -14.51 3.82 -20.38
N TYR A 302 -15.30 4.55 -19.59
CA TYR A 302 -15.42 4.38 -18.14
C TYR A 302 -15.86 2.95 -17.75
N ALA A 303 -16.63 2.27 -18.60
CA ALA A 303 -17.00 0.88 -18.33
C ALA A 303 -15.78 -0.05 -18.25
N TYR A 304 -14.71 0.26 -18.99
CA TYR A 304 -13.47 -0.54 -19.04
C TYR A 304 -12.78 -0.58 -17.66
N ASN A 305 -12.69 0.57 -17.00
CA ASN A 305 -12.31 0.71 -15.58
C ASN A 305 -13.05 1.90 -14.96
N ALA A 306 -13.74 1.66 -13.86
CA ALA A 306 -14.69 2.56 -13.21
C ALA A 306 -14.01 3.71 -12.43
N ALA A 307 -13.13 4.45 -13.10
CA ALA A 307 -12.47 5.65 -12.59
C ALA A 307 -12.51 6.77 -13.65
N GLU A 308 -12.93 7.97 -13.25
CA GLU A 308 -13.02 9.12 -14.16
C GLU A 308 -11.64 9.57 -14.66
N SER A 309 -10.61 9.48 -13.79
CA SER A 309 -9.21 9.75 -14.14
C SER A 309 -8.71 8.83 -15.26
N TYR A 310 -8.99 7.53 -15.13
CA TYR A 310 -8.68 6.51 -16.14
C TYR A 310 -9.39 6.79 -17.47
N ALA A 311 -10.70 7.03 -17.44
CA ALA A 311 -11.46 7.27 -18.66
C ALA A 311 -11.00 8.55 -19.37
N LEU A 312 -10.64 9.59 -18.59
CA LEU A 312 -10.09 10.83 -19.11
C LEU A 312 -8.72 10.62 -19.76
N ALA A 313 -7.87 9.73 -19.23
CA ALA A 313 -6.57 9.42 -19.83
C ALA A 313 -6.72 8.85 -21.25
N ILE A 314 -7.59 7.86 -21.42
CA ILE A 314 -7.86 7.25 -22.74
C ILE A 314 -8.49 8.27 -23.68
N ALA A 315 -9.46 9.03 -23.19
CA ALA A 315 -10.14 10.08 -23.95
C ALA A 315 -9.14 11.10 -24.52
N LEU A 316 -8.29 11.67 -23.67
CA LEU A 316 -7.28 12.67 -24.07
C LEU A 316 -6.21 12.07 -24.98
N LEU A 317 -5.73 10.85 -24.68
CA LEU A 317 -4.78 10.16 -25.55
C LEU A 317 -5.39 9.93 -26.94
N SER A 318 -6.66 9.49 -27.02
CA SER A 318 -7.35 9.27 -28.29
C SER A 318 -7.44 10.55 -29.13
N ASP A 319 -7.65 11.70 -28.49
CA ASP A 319 -7.68 13.00 -29.17
C ASP A 319 -6.29 13.43 -29.68
N GLN A 320 -5.24 13.25 -28.88
CA GLN A 320 -3.87 13.53 -29.34
C GLN A 320 -3.42 12.60 -30.47
N LEU A 321 -3.91 11.36 -30.49
CA LEU A 321 -3.70 10.41 -31.59
C LEU A 321 -4.44 10.82 -32.86
N ARG A 322 -5.57 11.54 -32.76
CA ARG A 322 -6.25 12.20 -33.88
C ARG A 322 -5.58 13.52 -34.31
N GLY A 323 -4.48 13.91 -33.66
CA GLY A 323 -3.77 15.15 -33.97
C GLY A 323 -4.41 16.40 -33.35
N LYS A 324 -5.39 16.25 -32.44
CA LYS A 324 -5.88 17.39 -31.67
C LYS A 324 -4.81 17.86 -30.68
N PRO A 325 -4.83 19.16 -30.31
CA PRO A 325 -3.98 19.65 -29.24
C PRO A 325 -4.32 18.96 -27.91
N GLY A 326 -3.40 19.05 -26.95
CA GLY A 326 -3.64 18.64 -25.57
C GLY A 326 -4.62 19.59 -24.86
N LEU A 327 -4.58 19.58 -23.53
CA LEU A 327 -5.41 20.48 -22.72
C LEU A 327 -5.13 21.94 -23.03
N ALA A 328 -6.18 22.73 -23.22
CA ALA A 328 -6.07 24.18 -23.39
C ALA A 328 -5.98 24.89 -22.03
N THR A 329 -6.78 24.47 -21.06
CA THR A 329 -6.73 24.97 -19.68
C THR A 329 -5.66 24.19 -18.92
N ALA A 330 -4.72 24.93 -18.32
CA ALA A 330 -3.74 24.34 -17.43
C ALA A 330 -4.41 23.75 -16.18
N TRP A 331 -3.77 22.75 -15.57
CA TRP A 331 -4.18 22.28 -14.26
C TRP A 331 -4.06 23.42 -13.23
N PRO A 332 -4.92 23.45 -12.19
CA PRO A 332 -4.88 24.49 -11.16
C PRO A 332 -3.77 24.19 -10.14
N THR A 333 -2.54 24.07 -10.63
CA THR A 333 -1.33 23.79 -9.87
C THR A 333 -0.15 24.49 -10.52
N ASP A 334 0.78 25.00 -9.71
CA ASP A 334 2.08 25.51 -10.13
C ASP A 334 3.12 24.39 -10.32
N ASP A 335 2.75 23.14 -10.00
CA ASP A 335 3.63 21.98 -10.04
C ASP A 335 3.00 20.78 -10.77
N PRO A 336 2.68 20.89 -12.07
CA PRO A 336 2.11 19.79 -12.82
C PRO A 336 3.04 18.55 -12.84
N GLY A 337 2.44 17.39 -13.08
CA GLY A 337 3.17 16.12 -13.13
C GLY A 337 4.06 16.03 -14.36
N LEU A 338 5.12 15.21 -14.25
CA LEU A 338 6.11 15.02 -15.31
C LEU A 338 5.78 13.85 -16.25
N GLY A 339 5.90 14.07 -17.56
CA GLY A 339 5.87 13.01 -18.56
C GLY A 339 7.10 12.09 -18.51
N ARG A 340 7.06 10.95 -19.21
CA ARG A 340 8.18 9.98 -19.19
C ARG A 340 9.54 10.57 -19.60
N PRO A 341 9.66 11.38 -20.67
CA PRO A 341 10.92 12.03 -21.02
C PRO A 341 11.45 12.94 -19.91
N GLU A 342 10.57 13.74 -19.30
CA GLU A 342 10.91 14.66 -18.22
C GLU A 342 11.31 13.94 -16.94
N ARG A 343 10.69 12.79 -16.63
CA ARG A 343 11.10 11.93 -15.51
C ARG A 343 12.50 11.35 -15.72
N ARG A 344 12.84 10.95 -16.96
CA ARG A 344 14.21 10.53 -17.29
C ARG A 344 15.20 11.68 -17.19
N GLU A 345 14.82 12.86 -17.63
CA GLU A 345 15.65 14.06 -17.48
C GLU A 345 15.88 14.38 -16.00
N LEU A 346 14.82 14.37 -15.18
CA LEU A 346 14.91 14.54 -13.73
C LEU A 346 15.86 13.51 -13.12
N GLN A 347 15.68 12.21 -13.42
CA GLN A 347 16.59 11.17 -12.96
C GLN A 347 18.03 11.41 -13.41
N THR A 348 18.25 11.86 -14.64
CA THR A 348 19.59 12.20 -15.16
C THR A 348 20.20 13.36 -14.38
N LEU A 349 19.43 14.40 -14.09
CA LEU A 349 19.86 15.56 -13.29
C LEU A 349 20.14 15.18 -11.83
N LEU A 350 19.43 14.19 -11.29
CA LEU A 350 19.69 13.63 -9.96
C LEU A 350 20.96 12.79 -9.95
N LEU A 351 21.17 11.91 -10.94
CA LEU A 351 22.39 11.11 -11.09
C LEU A 351 23.62 12.00 -11.25
N ALA A 352 23.53 13.06 -12.05
CA ALA A 352 24.60 14.05 -12.23
C ALA A 352 24.97 14.79 -10.93
N ARG A 353 24.09 14.76 -9.92
CA ARG A 353 24.30 15.33 -8.58
C ARG A 353 24.71 14.28 -7.54
N GLY A 354 25.01 13.05 -7.98
CA GLY A 354 25.53 11.98 -7.12
C GLY A 354 24.46 11.17 -6.40
N HIS A 355 23.18 11.30 -6.74
CA HIS A 355 22.13 10.47 -6.16
C HIS A 355 22.13 9.07 -6.77
N ASP A 356 22.34 8.04 -5.95
CA ASP A 356 22.24 6.64 -6.39
C ASP A 356 20.78 6.19 -6.50
N ILE A 357 20.24 6.35 -7.70
CA ILE A 357 18.84 6.01 -8.03
C ILE A 357 18.71 4.89 -9.06
N GLY A 358 19.82 4.23 -9.42
CA GLY A 358 19.88 3.27 -10.51
C GLY A 358 19.87 3.93 -11.90
N GLN A 359 19.09 3.40 -12.84
CA GLN A 359 19.03 3.92 -14.21
C GLN A 359 17.94 4.99 -14.37
N ALA A 360 18.18 5.96 -15.25
CA ALA A 360 17.18 6.93 -15.68
C ALA A 360 16.18 6.31 -16.67
N ASP A 361 15.28 5.48 -16.16
CA ASP A 361 14.28 4.71 -16.91
C ASP A 361 12.92 5.39 -17.07
N GLY A 362 12.70 6.51 -16.37
CA GLY A 362 11.45 7.27 -16.34
C GLY A 362 10.44 6.76 -15.31
N MET A 363 10.81 5.73 -14.53
CA MET A 363 10.01 5.17 -13.45
C MET A 363 10.45 5.80 -12.12
N ILE A 364 9.55 6.55 -11.50
CA ILE A 364 9.83 7.21 -10.22
C ILE A 364 9.58 6.22 -9.08
N GLY A 365 10.61 5.41 -8.82
CA GLY A 365 10.68 4.50 -7.67
C GLY A 365 11.05 5.22 -6.37
N SER A 366 11.17 4.44 -5.30
CA SER A 366 11.49 4.99 -3.96
C SER A 366 12.85 5.70 -3.92
N ALA A 367 13.86 5.20 -4.66
CA ALA A 367 15.15 5.86 -4.74
C ALA A 367 15.06 7.24 -5.42
N SER A 368 14.38 7.33 -6.56
CA SER A 368 14.10 8.60 -7.24
C SER A 368 13.35 9.57 -6.31
N ARG A 369 12.31 9.13 -5.60
CA ARG A 369 11.55 9.98 -4.67
C ARG A 369 12.43 10.56 -3.55
N ARG A 370 13.31 9.76 -2.95
CA ARG A 370 14.26 10.25 -1.93
C ARG A 370 15.23 11.27 -2.50
N ALA A 371 15.77 11.02 -3.70
CA ALA A 371 16.68 11.95 -4.36
C ALA A 371 15.98 13.28 -4.70
N ILE A 372 14.74 13.22 -5.19
CA ILE A 372 13.89 14.39 -5.44
C ILE A 372 13.67 15.17 -4.15
N GLN A 373 13.32 14.49 -3.07
CA GLN A 373 13.09 15.11 -1.76
C GLN A 373 14.34 15.84 -1.26
N ALA A 374 15.51 15.18 -1.35
CA ALA A 374 16.78 15.77 -0.97
C ALA A 374 17.08 17.05 -1.79
N GLU A 375 16.82 17.04 -3.09
CA GLU A 375 16.98 18.22 -3.93
C GLU A 375 15.95 19.31 -3.65
N GLN A 376 14.69 18.95 -3.40
CA GLN A 376 13.65 19.91 -2.98
C GLN A 376 14.08 20.64 -1.69
N LEU A 377 14.57 19.90 -0.68
CA LEU A 377 15.11 20.48 0.55
C LEU A 377 16.30 21.40 0.27
N ARG A 378 17.28 20.94 -0.52
CA ARG A 378 18.48 21.72 -0.88
C ARG A 378 18.14 23.02 -1.61
N LEU A 379 17.10 22.98 -2.43
CA LEU A 379 16.63 24.10 -3.25
C LEU A 379 15.62 24.99 -2.53
N GLY A 380 15.23 24.66 -1.30
CA GLY A 380 14.19 25.39 -0.56
C GLY A 380 12.80 25.27 -1.19
N LEU A 381 12.52 24.22 -1.95
CA LEU A 381 11.20 23.93 -2.52
C LEU A 381 10.31 23.26 -1.48
N GLN A 382 9.09 23.77 -1.31
CA GLN A 382 8.06 23.21 -0.44
C GLN A 382 6.79 22.83 -1.22
N PRO A 383 6.12 21.70 -0.88
CA PRO A 383 6.57 20.69 0.07
C PRO A 383 7.78 19.90 -0.48
N ALA A 384 8.71 19.52 0.40
CA ALA A 384 9.76 18.57 0.05
C ALA A 384 9.28 17.14 0.31
N ASP A 385 8.38 16.66 -0.54
CA ASP A 385 7.65 15.40 -0.42
C ASP A 385 8.19 14.28 -1.32
N GLY A 386 9.24 14.54 -2.09
CA GLY A 386 9.81 13.60 -3.05
C GLY A 386 8.98 13.42 -4.32
N ARG A 387 7.95 14.25 -4.54
CA ARG A 387 7.10 14.21 -5.72
C ARG A 387 7.84 14.72 -6.96
N ALA A 388 7.81 13.93 -8.03
CA ALA A 388 8.35 14.30 -9.33
C ALA A 388 7.42 15.30 -10.05
N GLY A 389 7.63 16.58 -9.83
CA GLY A 389 6.88 17.68 -10.45
C GLY A 389 7.74 18.64 -11.28
N GLN A 390 7.08 19.52 -12.02
CA GLN A 390 7.73 20.54 -12.85
C GLN A 390 8.64 21.49 -12.05
N ARG A 391 8.27 21.85 -10.82
CA ARG A 391 9.03 22.77 -9.98
C ARG A 391 10.43 22.27 -9.69
N ILE A 392 10.56 21.00 -9.31
CA ILE A 392 11.86 20.41 -9.02
C ILE A 392 12.68 20.23 -10.29
N LEU A 393 12.07 19.78 -11.39
CA LEU A 393 12.76 19.64 -12.66
C LEU A 393 13.33 20.98 -13.13
N ASP A 394 12.53 22.04 -13.14
CA ASP A 394 12.97 23.36 -13.58
C ASP A 394 14.01 23.99 -12.64
N ALA A 395 13.90 23.75 -11.34
CA ALA A 395 14.91 24.19 -10.39
C ALA A 395 16.26 23.49 -10.64
N LEU A 396 16.26 22.20 -10.98
CA LEU A 396 17.47 21.47 -11.32
C LEU A 396 18.03 21.85 -12.70
N ARG A 397 17.17 22.16 -13.68
CA ARG A 397 17.57 22.70 -15.00
C ARG A 397 18.30 24.03 -14.86
N ARG A 398 17.76 24.97 -14.06
CA ARG A 398 18.37 26.29 -13.83
C ARG A 398 19.76 26.24 -13.19
N GLN A 399 20.11 25.12 -12.56
CA GLN A 399 21.42 24.93 -11.94
C GLN A 399 22.40 24.14 -12.80
N ALA A 400 22.01 23.68 -13.99
CA ALA A 400 22.93 23.04 -14.92
C ALA A 400 23.72 24.10 -15.71
N PRO A 401 25.06 24.11 -15.70
CA PRO A 401 25.84 24.82 -16.71
C PRO A 401 25.83 24.05 -18.04
N ALA A 402 25.89 24.77 -19.17
CA ALA A 402 26.04 24.19 -20.51
C ALA A 402 27.30 23.29 -20.60
N GLY A 403 27.17 22.08 -21.16
CA GLY A 403 28.24 21.05 -21.23
C GLY A 403 29.34 21.33 -22.26
N PRO A 404 30.05 20.32 -22.83
CA PRO A 404 30.41 18.98 -22.35
C PRO A 404 31.95 18.78 -22.23
N ALA A 405 32.47 17.82 -21.46
CA ALA A 405 33.71 17.05 -21.78
C ALA A 405 34.14 16.04 -20.69
N ALA A 406 34.53 14.86 -21.19
CA ALA A 406 35.61 13.97 -20.75
C ALA A 406 35.51 13.21 -19.41
N THR A 407 35.32 11.90 -19.52
CA THR A 407 36.06 10.90 -18.73
C THR A 407 37.56 11.23 -18.79
N PRO A 408 38.31 11.23 -17.67
CA PRO A 408 38.90 9.96 -17.22
C PRO A 408 39.20 9.81 -15.70
N THR A 409 39.26 8.55 -15.28
CA THR A 409 40.12 7.92 -14.25
C THR A 409 40.27 8.52 -12.85
N THR A 410 39.93 7.68 -11.87
CA THR A 410 40.39 7.64 -10.46
C THR A 410 41.90 7.89 -10.32
N PRO A 411 42.34 8.58 -9.24
CA PRO A 411 42.70 7.85 -8.03
C PRO A 411 42.36 8.56 -6.70
N THR A 412 42.10 7.76 -5.66
CA THR A 412 42.18 8.08 -4.22
C THR A 412 43.61 8.61 -3.89
N PRO A 413 43.89 9.43 -2.84
CA PRO A 413 43.24 9.36 -1.53
C PRO A 413 43.11 10.64 -0.64
N THR A 414 42.28 10.48 0.40
CA THR A 414 42.20 11.14 1.73
C THR A 414 41.85 12.64 1.85
N PRO A 415 40.81 12.97 2.65
CA PRO A 415 40.72 14.28 3.29
C PRO A 415 40.73 14.22 4.84
N THR A 416 41.52 15.12 5.41
CA THR A 416 41.44 15.66 6.78
C THR A 416 40.18 16.55 6.91
N PRO A 417 39.55 16.71 8.10
CA PRO A 417 38.18 17.20 8.20
C PRO A 417 38.08 18.73 8.30
N THR A 418 37.02 19.32 7.72
CA THR A 418 36.47 20.64 8.06
C THR A 418 34.97 20.68 7.67
N PRO A 419 34.17 21.60 8.22
CA PRO A 419 32.97 21.28 8.99
C PRO A 419 31.69 21.27 8.15
N THR A 420 30.77 20.38 8.49
CA THR A 420 29.49 20.17 7.80
C THR A 420 28.46 21.24 8.19
N PRO A 421 27.70 21.84 7.24
CA PRO A 421 26.45 22.53 7.56
C PRO A 421 25.36 21.50 7.86
N ALA A 422 24.68 21.65 9.00
CA ALA A 422 23.71 20.71 9.51
C ALA A 422 22.45 20.59 8.62
N THR A 423 22.14 19.37 8.18
CA THR A 423 20.83 18.93 7.66
C THR A 423 19.88 18.58 8.83
N PRO A 424 18.55 18.72 8.70
CA PRO A 424 17.61 18.31 9.78
C PRO A 424 17.49 16.80 9.99
N PHE A 425 18.01 15.98 9.09
CA PHE A 425 18.19 14.55 9.35
C PHE A 425 19.59 14.16 8.86
N GLY A 426 20.47 13.77 9.79
CA GLY A 426 21.74 13.15 9.46
C GLY A 426 21.46 11.89 8.63
N GLY A 427 22.17 11.73 7.51
CA GLY A 427 22.05 10.57 6.64
C GLY A 427 22.22 9.29 7.45
N LYS A 428 21.13 8.57 7.67
CA LYS A 428 21.14 7.27 8.32
C LYS A 428 20.97 6.19 7.24
N PRO A 429 21.86 5.19 7.15
CA PRO A 429 21.60 3.97 6.37
C PRO A 429 20.21 3.38 6.72
N ALA A 430 19.49 2.76 5.80
CA ALA A 430 18.20 2.12 6.13
C ALA A 430 18.43 0.85 6.98
N SER A 431 17.50 0.51 7.89
CA SER A 431 17.31 -0.91 8.20
C SER A 431 16.75 -1.55 6.91
N ALA A 432 17.32 -2.66 6.48
CA ALA A 432 16.86 -3.35 5.28
C ALA A 432 16.62 -4.80 5.66
N PHE A 433 15.47 -5.04 6.29
CA PHE A 433 15.02 -6.38 6.60
C PHE A 433 14.39 -7.00 5.35
N ARG A 434 14.60 -8.31 5.20
CA ARG A 434 13.87 -9.14 4.24
C ARG A 434 12.91 -10.02 5.02
N VAL A 435 11.88 -10.51 4.36
CA VAL A 435 11.01 -11.53 4.95
C VAL A 435 11.86 -12.76 5.30
N PRO A 436 11.97 -13.17 6.58
CA PRO A 436 12.75 -14.34 6.94
C PRO A 436 12.18 -15.60 6.27
N ALA A 437 13.03 -16.54 5.85
CA ALA A 437 12.59 -17.69 5.04
C ALA A 437 11.45 -18.51 5.69
N ARG A 438 11.46 -18.63 7.03
CA ARG A 438 10.45 -19.37 7.80
C ARG A 438 9.26 -18.54 8.27
N TYR A 439 9.28 -17.21 8.07
CA TYR A 439 8.20 -16.34 8.52
C TYR A 439 6.81 -16.75 7.97
N PRO A 440 6.65 -17.05 6.66
CA PRO A 440 5.34 -17.49 6.14
C PRO A 440 4.81 -18.76 6.83
N ALA A 441 5.70 -19.71 7.17
CA ALA A 441 5.31 -20.92 7.88
C ALA A 441 4.88 -20.63 9.33
N PHE A 442 5.54 -19.71 10.01
CA PHE A 442 5.16 -19.31 11.37
C PHE A 442 3.80 -18.59 11.39
N VAL A 443 3.49 -17.77 10.40
CA VAL A 443 2.18 -17.08 10.31
C VAL A 443 1.02 -18.08 10.23
N GLN A 444 1.23 -19.24 9.61
CA GLN A 444 0.20 -20.28 9.50
C GLN A 444 0.16 -21.24 10.70
N THR A 445 1.12 -21.13 11.62
CA THR A 445 1.19 -22.00 12.78
C THR A 445 0.18 -21.53 13.83
N PRO A 446 -0.80 -22.37 14.23
CA PRO A 446 -1.76 -21.99 15.27
C PRO A 446 -1.04 -21.64 16.58
N ALA A 447 -1.56 -20.64 17.29
CA ALA A 447 -1.08 -20.34 18.64
C ALA A 447 -1.30 -21.55 19.57
N PRO A 448 -0.33 -21.86 20.44
CA PRO A 448 -0.47 -22.98 21.38
C PRO A 448 -1.70 -22.80 22.26
N ARG A 449 -2.47 -23.88 22.46
CA ARG A 449 -3.67 -23.89 23.33
C ARG A 449 -3.41 -24.49 24.72
N SER A 450 -2.21 -25.03 24.92
CA SER A 450 -1.75 -25.59 26.19
C SER A 450 -0.28 -25.26 26.37
N ILE A 451 0.10 -24.99 27.62
CA ILE A 451 1.49 -24.87 28.06
C ILE A 451 1.77 -26.06 28.96
N THR A 452 2.48 -27.07 28.44
CA THR A 452 2.75 -28.33 29.17
C THR A 452 4.26 -28.55 29.34
N PRO A 453 4.75 -28.94 30.53
CA PRO A 453 4.15 -28.83 31.86
C PRO A 453 4.92 -27.78 32.68
N MET A 454 4.37 -26.58 32.78
CA MET A 454 4.72 -25.72 33.92
C MET A 454 3.75 -26.07 35.03
N SER A 455 4.28 -26.37 36.22
CA SER A 455 3.52 -26.57 37.46
C SER A 455 2.36 -25.59 37.57
N GLU A 456 1.24 -25.97 38.20
CA GLU A 456 0.12 -25.06 38.50
C GLU A 456 0.62 -23.81 39.25
N ILE A 457 0.98 -22.74 38.53
CA ILE A 457 1.37 -21.47 39.12
C ILE A 457 0.07 -20.78 39.53
N PRO A 458 -0.16 -20.53 40.83
CA PRO A 458 -1.41 -19.93 41.29
C PRO A 458 -1.65 -18.58 40.60
N GLY A 459 -2.84 -18.42 40.02
CA GLY A 459 -3.22 -17.22 39.29
C GLY A 459 -2.75 -17.16 37.83
N LEU A 460 -2.19 -18.25 37.27
CA LEU A 460 -1.92 -18.36 35.83
C LEU A 460 -2.70 -19.54 35.25
N SER A 461 -3.45 -19.30 34.18
CA SER A 461 -4.11 -20.36 33.41
C SER A 461 -4.05 -20.07 31.90
N THR A 462 -4.37 -21.07 31.08
CA THR A 462 -4.63 -20.88 29.65
C THR A 462 -6.12 -20.89 29.38
N GLY A 463 -6.56 -20.02 28.49
CA GLY A 463 -7.95 -20.00 28.04
C GLY A 463 -8.11 -19.29 26.71
N ASP A 464 -9.37 -19.09 26.36
CA ASP A 464 -9.75 -18.21 25.26
C ASP A 464 -10.09 -16.83 25.82
N PHE A 465 -9.57 -15.78 25.19
CA PHE A 465 -9.98 -14.40 25.46
C PHE A 465 -10.42 -13.76 24.15
N HIS A 466 -11.73 -13.52 23.99
CA HIS A 466 -12.32 -12.95 22.78
C HIS A 466 -11.96 -13.68 21.47
N GLY A 467 -11.87 -15.02 21.50
CA GLY A 467 -11.52 -15.85 20.35
C GLY A 467 -10.02 -16.08 20.14
N TYR A 468 -9.17 -15.60 21.06
CA TYR A 468 -7.72 -15.75 20.99
C TYR A 468 -7.19 -16.65 22.12
N PRO A 469 -6.43 -17.71 21.79
CA PRO A 469 -5.68 -18.48 22.77
C PRO A 469 -4.75 -17.58 23.58
N SER A 470 -4.94 -17.57 24.90
CA SER A 470 -4.33 -16.58 25.79
C SER A 470 -3.88 -17.18 27.12
N LEU A 471 -2.84 -16.57 27.69
CA LEU A 471 -2.51 -16.69 29.09
C LEU A 471 -3.43 -15.75 29.88
N LEU A 472 -4.19 -16.30 30.82
CA LEU A 472 -5.04 -15.57 31.73
C LEU A 472 -4.33 -15.45 33.07
N VAL A 473 -4.16 -14.23 33.54
CA VAL A 473 -3.41 -13.91 34.75
C VAL A 473 -4.32 -13.25 35.76
N GLU A 474 -4.29 -13.74 36.99
CA GLU A 474 -4.93 -13.19 38.15
C GLU A 474 -3.90 -12.97 39.25
N THR A 475 -3.88 -11.76 39.80
CA THR A 475 -3.05 -11.40 40.95
C THR A 475 -3.91 -10.72 42.00
N PRO A 476 -3.41 -10.53 43.24
CA PRO A 476 -4.13 -9.75 44.25
C PRO A 476 -4.42 -8.30 43.83
N HIS A 477 -3.77 -7.81 42.77
CA HIS A 477 -3.77 -6.42 42.34
C HIS A 477 -4.48 -6.18 41.00
N SER A 478 -4.60 -7.19 40.14
CA SER A 478 -5.13 -7.04 38.78
C SER A 478 -5.41 -8.37 38.10
N THR A 479 -6.18 -8.32 37.02
CA THR A 479 -6.25 -9.40 36.00
C THR A 479 -5.65 -8.92 34.67
N ALA A 480 -5.19 -9.87 33.84
CA ALA A 480 -4.69 -9.59 32.50
C ALA A 480 -4.88 -10.79 31.57
N ALA A 481 -4.92 -10.51 30.25
CA ALA A 481 -4.91 -11.54 29.22
C ALA A 481 -3.80 -11.25 28.20
N ILE A 482 -2.98 -12.25 27.89
CA ILE A 482 -1.87 -12.16 26.93
C ILE A 482 -2.11 -13.21 25.85
N SER A 483 -2.33 -12.77 24.61
CA SER A 483 -2.46 -13.68 23.48
C SER A 483 -1.14 -14.38 23.17
N LEU A 484 -1.22 -15.69 22.97
CA LEU A 484 -0.12 -16.48 22.44
C LEU A 484 0.04 -16.30 20.93
N PHE A 485 -0.85 -15.56 20.27
CA PHE A 485 -0.64 -15.04 18.92
C PHE A 485 -0.09 -13.61 19.01
N GLY A 486 1.06 -13.36 18.38
CA GLY A 486 1.70 -12.05 18.39
C GLY A 486 2.35 -11.64 19.71
N GLY A 487 2.24 -12.46 20.77
CA GLY A 487 2.75 -12.14 22.11
C GLY A 487 2.08 -10.89 22.67
N GLN A 488 0.79 -10.72 22.38
CA GLN A 488 0.11 -9.44 22.50
C GLN A 488 -0.68 -9.38 23.80
N LEU A 489 -0.41 -8.37 24.64
CA LEU A 489 -1.28 -8.05 25.77
C LEU A 489 -2.64 -7.60 25.23
N LEU A 490 -3.72 -8.26 25.63
CA LEU A 490 -5.09 -7.96 25.20
C LEU A 490 -5.90 -7.20 26.27
N SER A 491 -5.62 -7.46 27.55
CA SER A 491 -6.38 -6.92 28.68
C SER A 491 -5.48 -6.66 29.88
N PHE A 492 -5.76 -5.59 30.62
CA PHE A 492 -5.20 -5.31 31.95
C PHE A 492 -6.23 -4.55 32.78
N VAL A 493 -6.72 -5.18 33.86
CA VAL A 493 -7.74 -4.62 34.74
C VAL A 493 -7.18 -4.53 36.17
N PRO A 494 -6.81 -3.33 36.66
CA PRO A 494 -6.49 -3.15 38.08
C PRO A 494 -7.67 -3.54 38.97
N LYS A 495 -7.39 -4.07 40.16
CA LYS A 495 -8.42 -4.52 41.09
C LYS A 495 -9.34 -3.37 41.49
N GLY A 496 -10.64 -3.57 41.30
CA GLY A 496 -11.66 -2.55 41.54
C GLY A 496 -11.70 -1.43 40.49
N GLY A 497 -10.88 -1.52 39.44
CA GLY A 497 -10.86 -0.59 38.31
C GLY A 497 -11.62 -1.13 37.10
N THR A 498 -11.45 -0.43 35.98
CA THR A 498 -12.01 -0.77 34.67
C THR A 498 -10.91 -1.14 33.68
N GLU A 499 -11.28 -1.81 32.60
CA GLU A 499 -10.36 -2.20 31.53
C GLU A 499 -9.50 -1.03 31.05
N VAL A 500 -8.20 -1.25 30.97
CA VAL A 500 -7.19 -0.26 30.55
C VAL A 500 -6.90 -0.40 29.06
N MET A 501 -6.97 -1.62 28.52
CA MET A 501 -6.65 -1.92 27.13
C MET A 501 -7.91 -2.01 26.28
N TRP A 502 -7.96 -1.27 25.19
CA TRP A 502 -9.05 -1.40 24.23
C TRP A 502 -8.74 -2.54 23.26
N LEU A 503 -9.62 -3.53 23.21
CA LEU A 503 -9.66 -4.55 22.17
C LEU A 503 -10.79 -4.23 21.20
N SER A 504 -10.53 -4.28 19.89
CA SER A 504 -11.58 -4.01 18.92
C SER A 504 -12.71 -5.03 19.03
N PRO A 505 -13.98 -4.58 19.14
CA PRO A 505 -15.13 -5.47 19.06
C PRO A 505 -15.25 -6.22 17.71
N SER A 506 -14.57 -5.70 16.68
CA SER A 506 -14.51 -6.28 15.32
C SER A 506 -13.10 -6.78 14.98
N ALA A 507 -12.30 -7.13 16.00
CA ALA A 507 -10.99 -7.72 15.81
C ALA A 507 -11.10 -9.00 14.97
N GLN A 508 -10.21 -9.13 13.99
CA GLN A 508 -10.24 -10.22 13.02
C GLN A 508 -9.53 -11.47 13.57
N PRO A 509 -10.01 -12.69 13.22
CA PRO A 509 -9.36 -13.91 13.66
C PRO A 509 -7.92 -14.02 13.12
N THR A 510 -7.10 -14.79 13.83
CA THR A 510 -5.74 -15.16 13.39
C THR A 510 -5.80 -15.82 12.00
N PRO A 511 -4.83 -15.59 11.10
CA PRO A 511 -3.54 -14.95 11.34
C PRO A 511 -3.52 -13.43 11.08
N THR A 512 -4.67 -12.76 11.05
CA THR A 512 -4.73 -11.30 10.94
C THR A 512 -4.16 -10.67 12.23
N PRO A 513 -3.35 -9.59 12.16
CA PRO A 513 -2.92 -8.87 13.36
C PRO A 513 -4.12 -8.48 14.23
N ILE A 514 -4.03 -8.73 15.53
CA ILE A 514 -5.11 -8.41 16.46
C ILE A 514 -5.16 -6.89 16.67
N ARG A 515 -6.31 -6.27 16.39
CA ARG A 515 -6.53 -4.84 16.58
C ARG A 515 -6.92 -4.53 18.02
N GLY A 516 -6.06 -3.84 18.74
CA GLY A 516 -6.26 -3.46 20.15
C GLY A 516 -5.21 -4.04 21.07
N GLY A 517 -5.30 -3.82 22.38
CA GLY A 517 -4.31 -4.28 23.34
C GLY A 517 -2.96 -3.59 23.15
N THR A 518 -1.86 -4.35 23.16
CA THR A 518 -0.50 -3.86 22.89
C THR A 518 0.22 -4.74 21.88
N PRO A 519 -0.03 -4.56 20.56
CA PRO A 519 0.73 -5.23 19.53
C PRO A 519 2.23 -4.92 19.64
N VAL A 520 3.06 -5.95 19.43
CA VAL A 520 4.52 -5.84 19.43
C VAL A 520 5.01 -5.58 18.01
N CYS A 521 5.51 -4.37 17.75
CA CYS A 521 6.03 -3.98 16.44
C CYS A 521 7.55 -4.17 16.42
N TRP A 522 8.05 -5.18 15.70
CA TRP A 522 9.48 -5.53 15.69
C TRP A 522 9.85 -6.44 14.50
N PRO A 523 11.01 -6.26 13.83
CA PRO A 523 12.11 -5.35 14.16
C PRO A 523 11.98 -3.98 13.49
N TYR A 524 10.76 -3.57 13.13
CA TYR A 524 10.49 -2.20 12.68
C TYR A 524 9.07 -1.78 12.99
N PHE A 525 8.87 -0.47 13.13
CA PHE A 525 7.56 0.16 13.30
C PHE A 525 7.05 0.76 11.97
N GLY A 526 5.76 0.57 11.67
CA GLY A 526 5.20 0.93 10.36
C GLY A 526 5.90 0.14 9.24
N ARG A 527 6.24 0.79 8.13
CA ARG A 527 7.25 0.23 7.20
C ARG A 527 8.57 0.98 7.26
N GLN A 528 8.57 2.19 7.82
CA GLN A 528 9.71 3.09 7.83
C GLN A 528 10.34 3.20 6.42
N ASP A 529 11.52 2.62 6.20
CA ASP A 529 12.26 2.59 4.93
C ASP A 529 12.29 1.21 4.26
N GLU A 530 11.60 0.22 4.85
CA GLU A 530 11.53 -1.13 4.33
C GLU A 530 10.73 -1.21 3.02
N SER A 531 11.07 -2.18 2.18
CA SER A 531 10.38 -2.41 0.92
C SER A 531 8.97 -2.98 1.13
N ALA A 532 8.10 -2.84 0.11
CA ALA A 532 6.68 -3.19 0.24
C ALA A 532 6.41 -4.70 0.43
N ASP A 533 7.41 -5.56 0.22
CA ASP A 533 7.37 -7.01 0.39
C ASP A 533 7.43 -7.47 1.85
N VAL A 534 7.79 -6.59 2.80
CA VAL A 534 7.73 -6.91 4.23
C VAL A 534 6.40 -6.46 4.86
N PRO A 535 5.85 -7.19 5.85
CA PRO A 535 4.63 -6.81 6.54
C PRO A 535 4.82 -5.48 7.30
N ALA A 536 3.82 -4.60 7.30
CA ALA A 536 3.88 -3.43 8.16
C ALA A 536 3.93 -3.85 9.65
N HIS A 537 4.74 -3.12 10.42
CA HIS A 537 5.03 -3.27 11.85
C HIS A 537 5.78 -4.56 12.22
N GLY A 538 6.63 -5.04 11.33
CA GLY A 538 7.51 -6.15 11.63
C GLY A 538 6.84 -7.52 11.53
N PHE A 539 7.56 -8.53 11.99
CA PHE A 539 7.23 -9.94 11.80
C PHE A 539 6.51 -10.55 13.01
N VAL A 540 6.72 -10.02 14.21
CA VAL A 540 6.43 -10.81 15.42
C VAL A 540 4.97 -10.78 15.85
N ARG A 541 4.18 -9.80 15.41
CA ARG A 541 2.76 -9.66 15.80
C ARG A 541 1.80 -10.61 15.09
N THR A 542 2.30 -11.42 14.15
CA THR A 542 1.52 -12.34 13.31
C THR A 542 1.97 -13.79 13.45
N VAL A 543 2.84 -14.10 14.41
CA VAL A 543 3.39 -15.45 14.64
C VAL A 543 3.04 -15.94 16.05
N PRO A 544 3.02 -17.26 16.31
CA PRO A 544 2.78 -17.79 17.65
C PRO A 544 3.97 -17.54 18.57
N TRP A 545 3.70 -17.08 19.78
CA TRP A 545 4.69 -16.90 20.84
C TRP A 545 4.59 -18.05 21.83
N GLN A 546 5.73 -18.35 22.47
CA GLN A 546 5.83 -19.36 23.51
C GLN A 546 6.11 -18.71 24.86
N LEU A 547 5.44 -19.21 25.90
CA LEU A 547 5.81 -18.92 27.28
C LEU A 547 7.08 -19.70 27.61
N GLN A 548 8.15 -18.99 27.97
CA GLN A 548 9.45 -19.56 28.33
C GLN A 548 9.62 -19.72 29.84
N ASP A 549 9.13 -18.75 30.61
CA ASP A 549 9.19 -18.73 32.07
C ASP A 549 7.97 -17.99 32.63
N ALA A 550 7.54 -18.41 33.81
CA ALA A 550 6.49 -17.75 34.57
C ALA A 550 6.72 -18.01 36.05
N ARG A 551 6.55 -16.97 36.86
CA ARG A 551 6.64 -17.09 38.31
C ARG A 551 5.80 -16.05 39.00
N ARG A 552 5.30 -16.43 40.17
CA ARG A 552 4.70 -15.50 41.11
C ARG A 552 5.78 -14.89 42.00
N GLU A 553 5.76 -13.58 42.12
CA GLU A 553 6.70 -12.84 42.97
C GLU A 553 6.16 -12.68 44.39
N ALA A 554 7.03 -12.28 45.32
CA ALA A 554 6.70 -12.19 46.75
C ALA A 554 5.58 -11.18 47.05
N ASP A 555 5.42 -10.14 46.22
CA ASP A 555 4.35 -9.14 46.32
C ASP A 555 3.02 -9.60 45.70
N GLY A 556 2.99 -10.84 45.18
CA GLY A 556 1.83 -11.44 44.53
C GLY A 556 1.69 -11.14 43.04
N SER A 557 2.57 -10.32 42.46
CA SER A 557 2.63 -10.06 41.01
C SER A 557 3.01 -11.31 40.23
N MET A 558 2.62 -11.37 38.95
CA MET A 558 3.01 -12.41 38.01
C MET A 558 4.07 -11.88 37.06
N LEU A 559 5.21 -12.56 36.93
CA LEU A 559 6.21 -12.26 35.91
C LEU A 559 6.22 -13.38 34.88
N LEU A 560 5.94 -13.03 33.63
CA LEU A 560 5.97 -13.90 32.45
C LEU A 560 7.14 -13.52 31.54
N THR A 561 7.80 -14.52 30.94
CA THR A 561 8.75 -14.34 29.84
C THR A 561 8.22 -15.09 28.62
N LEU A 562 7.97 -14.38 27.53
CA LEU A 562 7.53 -14.95 26.26
C LEU A 562 8.54 -14.65 25.14
N ALA A 563 8.61 -15.49 24.12
CA ALA A 563 9.38 -15.21 22.92
C ALA A 563 8.64 -15.67 21.65
N PRO A 564 8.80 -14.96 20.51
CA PRO A 564 8.42 -15.48 19.20
C PRO A 564 9.36 -16.64 18.80
N PRO A 565 9.09 -17.32 17.68
CA PRO A 565 10.02 -18.26 17.11
C PRO A 565 11.29 -17.54 16.64
N ASP A 566 12.42 -18.24 16.67
CA ASP A 566 13.66 -17.74 16.09
C ASP A 566 13.54 -17.66 14.56
N PHE A 567 14.11 -16.59 14.00
CA PHE A 567 14.23 -16.40 12.55
C PHE A 567 15.69 -16.63 12.14
N ASP A 568 15.93 -17.65 11.32
CA ASP A 568 17.28 -18.10 10.95
C ASP A 568 18.10 -17.00 10.24
N ASP A 569 17.45 -16.19 9.41
CA ASP A 569 18.10 -15.11 8.62
C ASP A 569 18.10 -13.74 9.32
N LEU A 570 17.68 -13.68 10.59
CA LEU A 570 17.66 -12.43 11.36
C LEU A 570 18.73 -12.50 12.46
N PRO A 571 19.73 -11.60 12.47
CA PRO A 571 20.78 -11.58 13.50
C PRO A 571 20.29 -11.03 14.85
N LEU A 572 18.98 -10.91 15.03
CA LEU A 572 18.36 -10.43 16.26
C LEU A 572 17.51 -11.53 16.90
N ARG A 573 17.46 -11.53 18.23
CA ARG A 573 16.57 -12.37 19.03
C ARG A 573 15.72 -11.48 19.92
N LEU A 574 14.44 -11.82 20.01
CA LEU A 574 13.46 -11.06 20.77
C LEU A 574 12.94 -11.91 21.93
N ARG A 575 12.81 -11.28 23.09
CA ARG A 575 12.02 -11.82 24.20
C ARG A 575 11.27 -10.69 24.89
N MET A 576 10.11 -11.01 25.43
CA MET A 576 9.28 -10.06 26.16
C MET A 576 9.12 -10.52 27.61
N GLN A 577 9.28 -9.60 28.55
CA GLN A 577 8.93 -9.81 29.95
C GLN A 577 7.73 -8.96 30.33
N LEU A 578 6.75 -9.57 30.99
CA LEU A 578 5.54 -8.91 31.48
C LEU A 578 5.44 -9.14 32.98
N ARG A 579 5.55 -8.07 33.77
CA ARG A 579 5.23 -8.08 35.20
C ARG A 579 3.85 -7.48 35.40
N ILE A 580 2.90 -8.31 35.79
CA ILE A 580 1.49 -7.95 36.03
C ILE A 580 1.27 -7.90 37.54
N GLY A 581 0.98 -6.71 38.07
CA GLY A 581 0.69 -6.48 39.47
C GLY A 581 -0.10 -5.18 39.64
N ALA A 582 0.17 -4.41 40.71
CA ALA A 582 -0.44 -3.09 40.90
C ALA A 582 -0.15 -2.12 39.74
N THR A 583 0.99 -2.33 39.08
CA THR A 583 1.32 -1.74 37.79
C THR A 583 1.56 -2.85 36.77
N LEU A 584 1.36 -2.54 35.50
CA LEU A 584 1.78 -3.40 34.40
C LEU A 584 3.12 -2.92 33.85
N GLN A 585 4.16 -3.75 33.91
CA GLN A 585 5.44 -3.47 33.25
C GLN A 585 5.66 -4.45 32.10
N GLN A 586 6.02 -3.92 30.94
CA GLN A 586 6.34 -4.69 29.74
C GLN A 586 7.73 -4.29 29.25
N ARG A 587 8.61 -5.28 29.06
CA ARG A 587 9.98 -5.10 28.58
C ARG A 587 10.16 -5.91 27.31
N LEU A 588 10.54 -5.25 26.23
CA LEU A 588 10.93 -5.84 24.97
C LEU A 588 12.45 -5.85 24.88
N ILE A 589 13.03 -7.05 24.95
CA ILE A 589 14.47 -7.27 25.03
C ILE A 589 14.93 -7.81 23.69
N THR A 590 15.78 -7.04 23.01
CA THR A 590 16.38 -7.40 21.72
C THR A 590 17.86 -7.66 21.92
N ASP A 591 18.31 -8.86 21.59
CA ASP A 591 19.72 -9.26 21.58
C ASP A 591 20.22 -9.34 20.14
N ASN A 592 21.38 -8.75 19.84
CA ASN A 592 22.05 -8.98 18.55
C ASN A 592 22.99 -10.18 18.68
N VAL A 593 22.55 -11.32 18.13
CA VAL A 593 23.31 -12.59 18.12
C VAL A 593 24.17 -12.76 16.87
N GLY A 594 24.14 -11.78 15.96
CA GLY A 594 24.99 -11.75 14.77
C GLY A 594 26.42 -11.29 15.06
N GLN A 595 27.21 -11.21 13.99
CA GLN A 595 28.63 -10.81 14.02
C GLN A 595 28.83 -9.32 13.67
N ALA A 596 27.77 -8.60 13.33
CA ALA A 596 27.83 -7.19 12.92
C ALA A 596 26.74 -6.37 13.62
N PRO A 597 26.93 -5.05 13.79
CA PRO A 597 25.89 -4.16 14.26
C PRO A 597 24.63 -4.26 13.38
N THR A 598 23.46 -4.31 14.01
CA THR A 598 22.17 -4.37 13.31
C THR A 598 21.32 -3.17 13.69
N ARG A 599 20.67 -2.58 12.69
CA ARG A 599 19.83 -1.41 12.86
C ARG A 599 18.36 -1.78 12.79
N PHE A 600 17.56 -1.28 13.72
CA PHE A 600 16.15 -1.63 13.83
C PHE A 600 15.31 -0.54 14.51
N THR A 601 14.00 -0.61 14.34
CA THR A 601 13.02 0.19 15.09
C THR A 601 12.02 -0.72 15.77
N GLN A 602 11.22 -0.17 16.67
CA GLN A 602 10.27 -0.99 17.42
C GLN A 602 9.23 -0.11 18.09
N ALA A 603 8.09 -0.72 18.43
CA ALA A 603 7.11 -0.09 19.29
C ALA A 603 6.30 -1.11 20.09
N LEU A 604 5.86 -0.69 21.26
CA LEU A 604 4.72 -1.26 21.96
C LEU A 604 3.51 -0.39 21.62
N HIS A 605 2.66 -0.89 20.72
CA HIS A 605 1.62 -0.10 20.08
C HIS A 605 0.34 -0.05 20.93
N ASN A 606 0.38 0.55 22.12
CA ASN A 606 -0.72 0.47 23.09
C ASN A 606 -2.02 1.09 22.55
N TYR A 607 -3.15 0.42 22.74
CA TYR A 607 -4.51 0.92 22.53
C TYR A 607 -5.15 1.10 23.91
N PHE A 608 -5.16 2.31 24.43
CA PHE A 608 -5.77 2.59 25.73
C PHE A 608 -7.28 2.77 25.57
N HIS A 609 -8.06 2.03 26.35
CA HIS A 609 -9.50 2.22 26.42
C HIS A 609 -9.83 3.53 27.12
N VAL A 610 -10.64 4.36 26.46
CA VAL A 610 -11.09 5.65 26.97
C VAL A 610 -12.60 5.80 26.79
N ALA A 611 -13.24 6.58 27.65
CA ALA A 611 -14.67 6.85 27.51
C ALA A 611 -15.03 7.55 26.19
N ASP A 612 -14.24 8.58 25.83
CA ASP A 612 -14.36 9.29 24.55
C ASP A 612 -13.00 9.92 24.19
N ALA A 613 -12.40 9.44 23.10
CA ALA A 613 -11.11 9.90 22.59
C ALA A 613 -11.08 11.40 22.27
N THR A 614 -12.24 12.02 22.05
CA THR A 614 -12.35 13.46 21.82
C THR A 614 -12.24 14.29 23.10
N GLN A 615 -12.38 13.68 24.29
CA GLN A 615 -12.39 14.36 25.58
C GLN A 615 -11.13 14.12 26.41
N VAL A 616 -10.27 13.18 26.00
CA VAL A 616 -9.04 12.89 26.71
C VAL A 616 -7.93 13.87 26.39
N ARG A 617 -6.99 14.01 27.32
CA ARG A 617 -5.77 14.81 27.17
C ARG A 617 -4.55 13.99 27.52
N VAL A 618 -3.43 14.24 26.86
CA VAL A 618 -2.16 13.58 27.16
C VAL A 618 -1.12 14.62 27.55
N GLN A 619 -0.71 14.54 28.82
CA GLN A 619 0.33 15.37 29.42
C GLN A 619 1.72 14.77 29.18
N GLY A 620 2.75 15.61 29.26
CA GLY A 620 4.15 15.21 29.05
C GLY A 620 4.63 15.37 27.60
N LEU A 621 3.78 15.90 26.71
CA LEU A 621 4.10 16.19 25.31
C LEU A 621 4.31 17.67 25.01
N ASP A 622 3.92 18.57 25.92
CA ASP A 622 4.09 20.00 25.74
C ASP A 622 5.56 20.37 25.47
N GLY A 623 5.77 21.24 24.49
CA GLY A 623 7.09 21.72 24.09
C GLY A 623 7.93 20.74 23.27
N LEU A 624 7.52 19.49 23.07
CA LEU A 624 8.20 18.52 22.21
C LEU A 624 7.91 18.78 20.73
N ASP A 625 8.88 18.42 19.88
CA ASP A 625 8.70 18.41 18.44
C ASP A 625 8.08 17.09 17.98
N TYR A 626 7.12 17.17 17.06
CA TYR A 626 6.47 16.02 16.45
C TYR A 626 6.46 16.08 14.93
N LEU A 627 6.47 14.90 14.32
CA LEU A 627 6.28 14.72 12.88
C LEU A 627 4.86 14.21 12.64
N ASP A 628 4.13 14.85 11.73
CA ASP A 628 2.76 14.44 11.38
C ASP A 628 2.74 13.62 10.09
N LYS A 629 2.20 12.40 10.15
CA LYS A 629 2.11 11.52 8.99
C LYS A 629 1.15 12.03 7.92
N PHE A 630 0.10 12.76 8.28
CA PHE A 630 -0.82 13.33 7.28
C PHE A 630 -0.15 14.41 6.43
N GLU A 631 0.99 14.92 6.89
CA GLU A 631 1.89 15.79 6.14
C GLU A 631 3.11 15.03 5.59
N ASN A 632 3.06 13.70 5.50
CA ASN A 632 4.19 12.84 5.12
C ASN A 632 5.46 13.12 5.96
N TYR A 633 5.30 13.50 7.22
CA TYR A 633 6.39 13.88 8.12
C TYR A 633 7.23 15.06 7.61
N ALA A 634 6.68 15.88 6.69
CA ALA A 634 7.44 16.88 5.94
C ALA A 634 8.01 17.99 6.84
N THR A 635 7.27 18.40 7.88
CA THR A 635 7.67 19.49 8.78
C THR A 635 7.57 19.04 10.23
N PRO A 636 8.64 19.21 11.04
CA PRO A 636 8.54 19.12 12.49
C PRO A 636 7.68 20.27 13.03
N HIS A 637 6.69 19.93 13.84
CA HIS A 637 5.83 20.86 14.54
C HIS A 637 6.13 20.85 16.02
N ARG A 638 5.87 21.96 16.70
CA ARG A 638 5.96 22.00 18.16
C ARG A 638 4.59 21.78 18.80
N GLN A 639 4.57 20.95 19.82
CA GLN A 639 3.39 20.76 20.65
C GLN A 639 3.25 21.91 21.64
N HIS A 640 2.03 22.41 21.77
CA HIS A 640 1.67 23.46 22.70
C HIS A 640 0.54 22.97 23.60
N GLY A 641 0.81 22.87 24.89
CA GLY A 641 -0.07 22.25 25.88
C GLY A 641 -0.22 20.73 25.68
N ASP A 642 -1.19 20.16 26.41
CA ASP A 642 -1.52 18.75 26.32
C ASP A 642 -1.95 18.35 24.90
N TRP A 643 -1.60 17.13 24.49
CA TRP A 643 -2.15 16.57 23.26
C TRP A 643 -3.64 16.24 23.43
N SER A 644 -4.44 16.49 22.39
CA SER A 644 -5.83 16.08 22.29
C SER A 644 -6.27 16.01 20.83
N LEU A 645 -7.35 15.28 20.54
CA LEU A 645 -7.96 15.27 19.19
C LEU A 645 -8.73 16.55 18.85
N GLN A 646 -8.83 17.50 19.79
CA GLN A 646 -9.43 18.82 19.55
C GLN A 646 -8.39 19.85 19.10
N ASP A 647 -7.18 19.42 18.74
CA ASP A 647 -6.16 20.31 18.20
C ASP A 647 -6.71 21.05 16.97
N PRO A 648 -6.82 22.39 17.00
CA PRO A 648 -7.45 23.16 15.92
C PRO A 648 -6.70 23.05 14.59
N ARG A 649 -5.46 22.54 14.60
CA ARG A 649 -4.65 22.31 13.39
C ARG A 649 -5.06 21.04 12.63
N ASP A 650 -5.54 20.00 13.33
CA ASP A 650 -6.02 18.76 12.72
C ASP A 650 -7.15 18.15 13.57
N PRO A 651 -8.36 18.74 13.51
CA PRO A 651 -9.44 18.34 14.39
C PRO A 651 -9.95 16.94 14.05
N GLY A 652 -9.97 16.06 15.07
CA GLY A 652 -10.65 14.78 15.03
C GLY A 652 -9.82 13.58 14.59
N ARG A 653 -8.49 13.71 14.39
CA ARG A 653 -7.57 12.59 14.12
C ARG A 653 -6.14 12.92 14.56
N SER A 654 -5.26 11.93 14.62
CA SER A 654 -3.84 12.11 14.94
C SER A 654 -3.02 10.94 14.42
N ASP A 655 -1.84 11.20 13.86
CA ASP A 655 -0.78 10.21 13.61
C ASP A 655 0.57 10.92 13.73
N ARG A 656 0.98 11.16 14.98
CA ARG A 656 2.10 12.06 15.33
C ARG A 656 3.23 11.30 16.02
N ILE A 657 4.45 11.47 15.52
CA ILE A 657 5.67 10.91 16.12
C ILE A 657 6.40 12.03 16.88
N TYR A 658 6.33 12.01 18.19
CA TYR A 658 7.04 12.94 19.07
C TYR A 658 8.49 12.51 19.23
N THR A 659 9.42 13.41 18.93
CA THR A 659 10.87 13.19 19.00
C THR A 659 11.45 13.79 20.29
N GLY A 660 12.54 13.21 20.80
CA GLY A 660 13.15 13.66 22.05
C GLY A 660 12.25 13.45 23.27
N ALA A 661 11.38 12.44 23.22
CA ALA A 661 10.33 12.27 24.20
C ALA A 661 10.90 11.82 25.57
N GLY A 662 10.46 12.46 26.66
CA GLY A 662 11.06 12.34 28.00
C GLY A 662 10.70 11.07 28.79
N GLY A 663 9.83 10.22 28.23
CA GLY A 663 9.50 8.91 28.78
C GLY A 663 8.55 8.92 29.98
N ARG A 664 7.81 10.01 30.20
CA ARG A 664 6.72 10.07 31.20
C ARG A 664 5.54 10.82 30.62
N TYR A 665 4.40 10.15 30.57
CA TYR A 665 3.17 10.69 29.98
C TYR A 665 1.98 10.34 30.86
N THR A 666 0.97 11.21 30.86
CA THR A 666 -0.26 10.97 31.63
C THR A 666 -1.46 11.16 30.71
N LEU A 667 -2.21 10.10 30.47
CA LEU A 667 -3.49 10.13 29.77
C LEU A 667 -4.60 10.42 30.80
N LEU A 668 -5.21 11.60 30.68
CA LEU A 668 -6.34 12.03 31.51
C LEU A 668 -7.64 11.63 30.82
N ASP A 669 -8.44 10.79 31.47
CA ASP A 669 -9.76 10.36 31.01
C ASP A 669 -10.85 10.84 31.98
N PRO A 670 -11.47 12.01 31.71
CA PRO A 670 -12.54 12.51 32.55
C PRO A 670 -13.82 11.67 32.47
N GLY A 671 -14.07 10.93 31.38
CA GLY A 671 -15.27 10.11 31.27
C GLY A 671 -15.21 8.86 32.14
N LEU A 672 -14.01 8.29 32.34
CA LEU A 672 -13.76 7.18 33.27
C LEU A 672 -13.25 7.63 34.65
N GLN A 673 -13.15 8.94 34.91
CA GLN A 673 -12.66 9.53 36.17
C GLN A 673 -11.30 8.95 36.62
N ARG A 674 -10.39 8.75 35.67
CA ARG A 674 -9.07 8.17 35.91
C ARG A 674 -7.97 8.87 35.13
N ARG A 675 -6.74 8.66 35.58
CA ARG A 675 -5.51 8.95 34.84
C ARG A 675 -4.71 7.66 34.63
N ILE A 676 -4.10 7.52 33.47
CA ILE A 676 -3.19 6.43 33.14
C ILE A 676 -1.79 7.03 33.01
N GLU A 677 -0.90 6.64 33.91
CA GLU A 677 0.51 7.05 33.91
C GLU A 677 1.33 6.03 33.12
N ILE A 678 2.10 6.53 32.16
CA ILE A 678 2.94 5.74 31.25
C ILE A 678 4.37 6.21 31.42
N ALA A 679 5.21 5.35 31.99
CA ALA A 679 6.65 5.58 32.09
C ALA A 679 7.39 4.65 31.13
N THR A 680 8.25 5.21 30.27
CA THR A 680 9.01 4.45 29.26
C THR A 680 10.52 4.65 29.43
N ALA A 681 11.29 3.61 29.13
CA ALA A 681 12.74 3.64 29.07
C ALA A 681 13.23 2.86 27.85
N GLY A 682 14.40 3.24 27.31
CA GLY A 682 14.93 2.66 26.07
C GLY A 682 14.26 3.17 24.78
N SER A 683 13.13 3.88 24.88
CA SER A 683 12.53 4.67 23.81
C SER A 683 13.03 6.11 23.81
N ARG A 684 13.00 6.75 22.64
CA ARG A 684 13.23 8.21 22.46
C ARG A 684 12.10 8.89 21.68
N THR A 685 11.08 8.12 21.32
CA THR A 685 9.87 8.62 20.67
C THR A 685 8.61 8.15 21.38
N LEU A 686 7.57 8.97 21.32
CA LEU A 686 6.20 8.56 21.59
C LEU A 686 5.40 8.73 20.28
N VAL A 687 4.57 7.75 19.92
CA VAL A 687 3.59 7.92 18.85
C VAL A 687 2.21 8.12 19.46
N ALA A 688 1.50 9.18 19.05
CA ALA A 688 0.12 9.43 19.46
C ALA A 688 -0.80 9.30 18.24
N TRP A 689 -1.69 8.30 18.28
CA TRP A 689 -2.51 7.93 17.14
C TRP A 689 -3.98 7.73 17.47
N ASN A 690 -4.84 8.26 16.59
CA ASN A 690 -6.24 7.89 16.46
C ASN A 690 -6.68 8.19 15.01
N PRO A 691 -7.34 7.26 14.31
CA PRO A 691 -7.68 7.44 12.90
C PRO A 691 -8.76 8.51 12.64
N GLY A 692 -9.48 8.93 13.69
CA GLY A 692 -10.66 9.76 13.56
C GLY A 692 -11.82 9.06 12.86
N GLU A 693 -12.94 9.74 12.77
CA GLU A 693 -14.16 9.17 12.18
C GLU A 693 -13.98 8.75 10.72
N ALA A 694 -13.48 9.66 9.88
CA ALA A 694 -13.31 9.40 8.45
C ALA A 694 -12.25 8.32 8.16
N GLY A 695 -11.19 8.25 8.97
CA GLY A 695 -10.19 7.18 8.87
C GLY A 695 -10.76 5.84 9.31
N ALA A 696 -11.48 5.82 10.43
CA ALA A 696 -12.05 4.62 11.01
C ALA A 696 -13.14 3.98 10.15
N GLN A 697 -13.95 4.76 9.42
CA GLN A 697 -14.94 4.23 8.46
C GLN A 697 -14.30 3.36 7.36
N LYS A 698 -13.01 3.56 7.06
CA LYS A 698 -12.24 2.78 6.09
C LYS A 698 -11.57 1.55 6.73
N MET A 699 -11.61 1.43 8.05
CA MET A 699 -10.99 0.35 8.83
C MET A 699 -12.07 -0.63 9.30
N ALA A 700 -12.09 -1.82 8.70
CA ALA A 700 -13.09 -2.85 9.00
C ALA A 700 -13.07 -3.32 10.47
N ASP A 701 -11.93 -3.19 11.14
CA ASP A 701 -11.67 -3.58 12.52
C ASP A 701 -11.71 -2.39 13.50
N VAL A 702 -12.19 -1.21 13.09
CA VAL A 702 -12.40 -0.06 14.00
C VAL A 702 -13.79 0.54 13.81
N GLY A 703 -14.13 1.00 12.59
CA GLY A 703 -15.44 1.53 12.27
C GLY A 703 -15.96 2.57 13.27
N ALA A 704 -17.14 2.30 13.85
CA ALA A 704 -17.79 3.18 14.81
C ALA A 704 -17.07 3.29 16.17
N HIS A 705 -16.08 2.44 16.45
CA HIS A 705 -15.42 2.34 17.75
C HIS A 705 -14.21 3.27 17.93
N TRP A 706 -13.92 4.13 16.95
CA TRP A 706 -12.74 5.02 16.99
C TRP A 706 -12.67 5.95 18.20
N ARG A 707 -13.82 6.28 18.81
CA ARG A 707 -13.88 7.08 20.04
C ARG A 707 -13.51 6.32 21.31
N GLN A 708 -13.43 5.00 21.25
CA GLN A 708 -13.24 4.17 22.45
C GLN A 708 -11.77 3.95 22.80
N PHE A 709 -10.84 4.49 22.00
CA PHE A 709 -9.41 4.33 22.26
C PHE A 709 -8.57 5.52 21.84
N VAL A 710 -7.39 5.63 22.45
CA VAL A 710 -6.26 6.41 21.94
C VAL A 710 -5.02 5.53 21.97
N CYS A 711 -4.19 5.61 20.93
CA CYS A 711 -2.90 4.95 20.92
C CYS A 711 -1.80 5.87 21.43
N LEU A 712 -1.05 5.39 22.42
CA LEU A 712 0.16 6.03 22.94
C LEU A 712 1.27 5.00 23.00
N GLU A 713 2.23 5.10 22.11
CA GLU A 713 3.17 4.02 21.84
C GLU A 713 4.53 4.32 22.42
N ALA A 714 5.06 3.40 23.23
CA ALA A 714 6.47 3.43 23.61
C ALA A 714 7.28 2.96 22.40
N ALA A 715 8.03 3.86 21.75
CA ALA A 715 8.64 3.56 20.45
C ALA A 715 10.08 4.05 20.29
N ASN A 716 10.79 3.40 19.38
CA ASN A 716 11.94 3.93 18.68
C ASN A 716 11.53 3.99 17.20
N ALA A 717 10.98 5.12 16.74
CA ALA A 717 10.37 5.27 15.43
C ALA A 717 10.82 6.57 14.73
N GLY A 718 10.52 6.70 13.43
CA GLY A 718 10.91 7.86 12.64
C GLY A 718 12.43 8.07 12.67
N PRO A 719 12.95 9.21 13.18
CA PRO A 719 14.39 9.46 13.23
C PRO A 719 15.15 8.60 14.26
N GLU A 720 14.47 7.98 15.22
CA GLU A 720 15.09 7.20 16.30
C GLU A 720 15.25 5.73 15.91
N VAL A 721 16.23 5.46 15.03
CA VAL A 721 16.70 4.12 14.70
C VAL A 721 17.75 3.65 15.72
N ILE A 722 17.56 2.45 16.27
CA ILE A 722 18.52 1.79 17.14
C ILE A 722 19.63 1.19 16.28
N GLU A 723 20.88 1.39 16.69
CA GLU A 723 22.03 0.65 16.16
C GLU A 723 22.61 -0.20 17.28
N LEU A 724 22.42 -1.52 17.17
CA LEU A 724 22.78 -2.47 18.21
C LEU A 724 24.02 -3.25 17.80
N ALA A 725 25.13 -3.05 18.52
CA ALA A 725 26.39 -3.76 18.27
C ALA A 725 26.24 -5.29 18.40
N ALA A 726 27.13 -6.05 17.74
CA ALA A 726 27.19 -7.50 17.88
C ALA A 726 27.37 -7.91 19.35
N GLY A 727 26.58 -8.87 19.83
CA GLY A 727 26.57 -9.31 21.23
C GLY A 727 25.93 -8.34 22.22
N ALA A 728 25.45 -7.18 21.78
CA ALA A 728 24.79 -6.21 22.64
C ALA A 728 23.29 -6.47 22.79
N GLN A 729 22.72 -5.89 23.85
CA GLN A 729 21.30 -5.96 24.16
C GLN A 729 20.69 -4.56 24.21
N HIS A 730 19.46 -4.43 23.70
CA HIS A 730 18.63 -3.26 23.85
C HIS A 730 17.32 -3.63 24.56
N VAL A 731 16.85 -2.77 25.47
CA VAL A 731 15.60 -2.99 26.21
C VAL A 731 14.70 -1.77 26.05
N LEU A 732 13.57 -1.96 25.37
CA LEU A 732 12.44 -1.04 25.42
C LEU A 732 11.52 -1.45 26.58
N GLN A 733 11.24 -0.53 27.48
CA GLN A 733 10.39 -0.78 28.64
C GLN A 733 9.26 0.23 28.69
N GLN A 734 8.08 -0.24 29.07
CA GLN A 734 6.98 0.60 29.54
C GLN A 734 6.46 0.11 30.88
N THR A 735 5.97 1.04 31.70
CA THR A 735 5.24 0.77 32.95
C THR A 735 3.97 1.60 32.94
N ILE A 736 2.84 0.93 33.16
CA ILE A 736 1.50 1.50 33.12
C ILE A 736 0.92 1.41 34.53
N ALA A 737 0.51 2.54 35.08
CA ALA A 737 -0.19 2.66 36.34
C ALA A 737 -1.51 3.41 36.15
N VAL A 738 -2.52 3.08 36.94
CA VAL A 738 -3.84 3.73 36.87
C VAL A 738 -4.15 4.33 38.23
N ALA A 739 -4.58 5.58 38.24
CA ALA A 739 -4.98 6.30 39.45
C ALA A 739 -6.28 7.08 39.19
N PRO A 740 -7.03 7.47 40.25
CA PRO A 740 -8.15 8.40 40.11
C PRO A 740 -7.72 9.74 39.50
N LEU A 741 -8.64 10.39 38.77
CA LEU A 741 -8.39 11.70 38.16
C LEU A 741 -8.18 12.79 39.21
#